data_AF-A0A2P4XD64-F1
#
_entry.id   AF-A0A2P4XD64-F1
#
_cell.length_a   1.000
_cell.length_b   1.000
_cell.length_c   1.000
_cell.angle_alpha   90.00
_cell.angle_beta   90.00
_cell.angle_gamma   90.00
#
_symmetry.space_group_name_H-M   'P 1'
#
loop_
_entity.id
_entity.type
_entity.pdbx_description
1 polymer ?
#
loop_
_entity_poly.entity_id
_entity_poly.type
_entity_poly.pdbx_seq_one_letter_code
_entity_poly.pdbx_strand_id
1 'polypeptide(L)'
;MFQPLRGQSSFSSTTDAICIGSGRFLRSVLVPTLRAAGSTVIVAQTRGTSFASACIKAQGKYEVDTIQKDGQVDTQVLELEAVGSLGQVEGRTTFLQLPSKLPKLKFIGFGVTESGIVQGGPAIVDLTELLYNCFQTLPDNVISVVNTDNLPKNGDTIKKLVLETEWKTQPSDLAPFRAYVTSKVHFHNTMVDRLTSHRAGDSLVPLTEPWPTKTLVIEDLQGVLDAKVLSALPGVHIRTTAGQLEQDHLLKLSIANAVHTAMVYLLALSRVKTTCDVLKYPEIRQFLDLLYAKDIAPSLVLRGISKEEAQHTYDEWMGRVEHKHFGLDNFWVGQNAMLKYGVRLFSSVEANVKRDETYHPSVFMAFVTAVILRYLTPTQTDSKKEHGSGPEVFVGAMDSIQDRTPIYSTSEKTWVYANGLTANISTGKYEFLDGENGHTAKLLWKPTGIDASKSSSNDFPKSARAESSSEVSSGVGITVASVLSSVKGFDLTNDAYASFAADVAALYQRLLSGKQTALETLSDVLRNHNISEYLATKEEVATFVREAVAGVQIIDVHTHLFPPSHGKLMLWGVNELLTYHYLVAEFLQTANMQVEEFNSYSKEKQAGLIWQHLFVDRSPVSEACRGVLTTLHLLGLDDLARHWLGDPATNTPPPAWSRKYFRSALRVDQILLGDWASIGPTLDVFKLPHTLAGVRTLLEKWIDIMKPEYFMSS
;
A
#
# COMPACT_ATOMS: atom_id res chain seq x y z
N MET A 1 -31.73 -34.70 -12.45
CA MET A 1 -32.17 -35.55 -11.31
C MET A 1 -30.97 -36.23 -10.68
N PHE A 2 -31.03 -36.57 -9.39
CA PHE A 2 -30.00 -37.36 -8.71
C PHE A 2 -30.31 -38.86 -8.81
N GLN A 3 -29.74 -39.50 -9.84
CA GLN A 3 -29.86 -40.94 -10.10
C GLN A 3 -28.47 -41.52 -10.36
N PRO A 4 -28.23 -42.80 -10.04
CA PRO A 4 -26.98 -43.46 -10.36
C PRO A 4 -26.67 -43.35 -11.86
N LEU A 5 -25.46 -42.92 -12.17
CA LEU A 5 -24.95 -42.81 -13.53
C LEU A 5 -24.45 -44.19 -14.01
N ARG A 6 -24.03 -44.27 -15.28
CA ARG A 6 -23.47 -45.50 -15.88
C ARG A 6 -24.43 -46.70 -15.89
N GLY A 7 -25.74 -46.45 -15.95
CA GLY A 7 -26.77 -47.49 -16.12
C GLY A 7 -27.04 -48.34 -14.87
N GLN A 8 -26.60 -47.87 -13.69
CA GLN A 8 -26.83 -48.57 -12.43
C GLN A 8 -28.29 -48.36 -11.96
N SER A 9 -28.92 -49.41 -11.44
CA SER A 9 -30.29 -49.36 -10.94
C SER A 9 -30.39 -48.86 -9.49
N SER A 10 -29.30 -48.93 -8.73
CA SER A 10 -29.21 -48.49 -7.33
C SER A 10 -27.84 -47.88 -7.04
N PHE A 11 -27.76 -47.08 -5.97
CA PHE A 11 -26.48 -46.57 -5.46
C PHE A 11 -25.62 -47.72 -4.90
N SER A 12 -24.30 -47.57 -4.99
CA SER A 12 -23.29 -48.48 -4.45
C SER A 12 -23.40 -48.59 -2.94
N SER A 13 -22.98 -49.73 -2.40
CA SER A 13 -22.83 -49.92 -0.96
C SER A 13 -21.71 -49.09 -0.32
N THR A 14 -20.92 -48.38 -1.14
CA THR A 14 -19.86 -47.44 -0.75
C THR A 14 -20.27 -45.98 -0.94
N THR A 15 -21.52 -45.71 -1.35
CA THR A 15 -22.04 -44.35 -1.51
C THR A 15 -22.44 -43.79 -0.15
N ASP A 16 -21.51 -43.08 0.47
CA ASP A 16 -21.67 -42.53 1.82
C ASP A 16 -21.40 -41.02 1.87
N ALA A 17 -21.26 -40.36 0.71
CA ALA A 17 -20.93 -38.94 0.63
C ALA A 17 -21.84 -38.15 -0.33
N ILE A 18 -22.41 -37.05 0.17
CA ILE A 18 -23.12 -36.04 -0.63
C ILE A 18 -22.35 -34.72 -0.50
N CYS A 19 -22.01 -34.08 -1.61
CA CYS A 19 -21.38 -32.76 -1.61
C CYS A 19 -22.35 -31.70 -2.14
N ILE A 20 -22.66 -30.69 -1.32
CA ILE A 20 -23.44 -29.52 -1.71
C ILE A 20 -22.48 -28.41 -2.16
N GLY A 21 -22.56 -28.05 -3.43
CA GLY A 21 -21.59 -27.19 -4.09
C GLY A 21 -20.85 -27.91 -5.21
N SER A 22 -20.49 -27.18 -6.27
CA SER A 22 -19.71 -27.71 -7.41
C SER A 22 -18.51 -26.81 -7.75
N GLY A 23 -18.09 -26.00 -6.78
CA GLY A 23 -16.93 -25.11 -6.91
C GLY A 23 -15.64 -25.87 -7.19
N ARG A 24 -14.66 -25.15 -7.75
CA ARG A 24 -13.36 -25.72 -8.15
C ARG A 24 -12.66 -26.40 -6.98
N PHE A 25 -12.57 -25.72 -5.83
CA PHE A 25 -11.92 -26.24 -4.64
C PHE A 25 -12.54 -27.54 -4.13
N LEU A 26 -13.87 -27.59 -3.96
CA LEU A 26 -14.58 -28.80 -3.55
C LEU A 26 -14.27 -29.97 -4.50
N ARG A 27 -14.28 -29.72 -5.81
CA ARG A 27 -14.03 -30.73 -6.85
C ARG A 27 -12.57 -31.15 -6.97
N SER A 28 -11.62 -30.29 -6.60
CA SER A 28 -10.18 -30.58 -6.68
C SER A 28 -9.55 -30.97 -5.34
N VAL A 29 -10.28 -30.88 -4.23
CA VAL A 29 -9.78 -31.20 -2.89
C VAL A 29 -10.69 -32.20 -2.18
N LEU A 30 -11.90 -31.79 -1.76
CA LEU A 30 -12.74 -32.63 -0.92
C LEU A 30 -13.24 -33.90 -1.63
N VAL A 31 -13.67 -33.79 -2.89
CA VAL A 31 -14.10 -34.97 -3.65
C VAL A 31 -12.94 -35.98 -3.81
N PRO A 32 -11.72 -35.58 -4.26
CA PRO A 32 -10.55 -36.46 -4.22
C PRO A 32 -10.26 -37.07 -2.86
N THR A 33 -10.33 -36.30 -1.77
CA THR A 33 -10.10 -36.79 -0.40
C THR A 33 -11.09 -37.90 -0.04
N LEU A 34 -12.38 -37.68 -0.26
CA LEU A 34 -13.42 -38.68 0.01
C LEU A 34 -13.25 -39.93 -0.87
N ARG A 35 -12.92 -39.75 -2.16
CA ARG A 35 -12.65 -40.87 -3.07
C ARG A 35 -11.45 -41.70 -2.62
N ALA A 36 -10.36 -41.05 -2.18
CA ALA A 36 -9.18 -41.72 -1.65
C ALA A 36 -9.47 -42.44 -0.33
N ALA A 37 -10.42 -41.93 0.45
CA ALA A 37 -10.95 -42.57 1.65
C ALA A 37 -11.90 -43.77 1.36
N GLY A 38 -12.19 -44.06 0.09
CA GLY A 38 -13.04 -45.18 -0.33
C GLY A 38 -14.52 -44.83 -0.51
N SER A 39 -14.91 -43.56 -0.29
CA SER A 39 -16.27 -43.09 -0.49
C SER A 39 -16.61 -42.97 -1.98
N THR A 40 -17.82 -43.36 -2.35
CA THR A 40 -18.42 -42.92 -3.61
C THR A 40 -19.25 -41.66 -3.40
N VAL A 41 -19.07 -40.67 -4.27
CA VAL A 41 -19.53 -39.29 -4.03
C VAL A 41 -20.65 -38.89 -4.99
N ILE A 42 -21.65 -38.20 -4.44
CA ILE A 42 -22.70 -37.49 -5.17
C ILE A 42 -22.44 -35.98 -5.07
N VAL A 43 -22.57 -35.22 -6.17
CA VAL A 43 -22.39 -33.75 -6.15
C VAL A 43 -23.67 -33.02 -6.55
N ALA A 44 -24.08 -32.06 -5.72
CA ALA A 44 -25.22 -31.19 -5.94
C ALA A 44 -24.77 -29.76 -6.30
N GLN A 45 -24.93 -29.37 -7.56
CA GLN A 45 -24.69 -28.00 -8.00
C GLN A 45 -25.78 -27.07 -7.45
N THR A 46 -25.40 -26.08 -6.66
CA THR A 46 -26.35 -25.19 -5.96
C THR A 46 -27.11 -24.24 -6.88
N ARG A 47 -26.46 -23.74 -7.96
CA ARG A 47 -27.05 -22.80 -8.92
C ARG A 47 -26.63 -23.14 -10.35
N GLY A 48 -27.54 -22.90 -11.31
CA GLY A 48 -27.32 -23.24 -12.71
C GLY A 48 -27.17 -24.74 -12.96
N THR A 49 -26.80 -25.14 -14.17
CA THR A 49 -26.75 -26.57 -14.57
C THR A 49 -25.49 -26.95 -15.33
N SER A 50 -24.56 -26.03 -15.55
CA SER A 50 -23.40 -26.21 -16.43
C SER A 50 -22.54 -27.43 -16.06
N PHE A 51 -22.05 -27.50 -14.82
CA PHE A 51 -21.22 -28.60 -14.35
C PHE A 51 -22.01 -29.92 -14.32
N ALA A 52 -23.21 -29.91 -13.76
CA ALA A 52 -24.05 -31.11 -13.69
C ALA A 52 -24.33 -31.69 -15.09
N SER A 53 -24.66 -30.84 -16.06
CA SER A 53 -24.95 -31.27 -17.45
C SER A 53 -23.72 -31.83 -18.14
N ALA A 54 -22.56 -31.16 -18.00
CA ALA A 54 -21.30 -31.63 -18.57
C ALA A 54 -20.87 -32.98 -17.97
N CYS A 55 -20.97 -33.11 -16.65
CA CYS A 55 -20.61 -34.34 -15.94
C CYS A 55 -21.57 -35.50 -16.24
N ILE A 56 -22.88 -35.25 -16.36
CA ILE A 56 -23.86 -36.26 -16.82
C ILE A 56 -23.51 -36.74 -18.23
N LYS A 57 -23.21 -35.81 -19.16
CA LYS A 57 -22.80 -36.14 -20.54
C LYS A 57 -21.52 -36.99 -20.55
N ALA A 58 -20.62 -36.76 -19.61
CA ALA A 58 -19.40 -37.54 -19.40
C ALA A 58 -19.60 -38.79 -18.51
N GLN A 59 -20.84 -39.24 -18.28
CA GLN A 59 -21.18 -40.41 -17.46
C GLN A 59 -20.61 -40.36 -16.03
N GLY A 60 -20.62 -39.17 -15.43
CA GLY A 60 -20.16 -38.91 -14.07
C GLY A 60 -18.67 -38.58 -13.97
N LYS A 61 -17.95 -38.48 -15.09
CA LYS A 61 -16.53 -38.12 -15.11
C LYS A 61 -16.34 -36.61 -15.16
N TYR A 62 -15.34 -36.11 -14.45
CA TYR A 62 -14.80 -34.77 -14.66
C TYR A 62 -13.29 -34.77 -14.45
N GLU A 63 -12.64 -33.78 -15.04
CA GLU A 63 -11.19 -33.63 -15.00
C GLU A 63 -10.76 -32.60 -13.97
N VAL A 64 -9.57 -32.79 -13.40
CA VAL A 64 -8.84 -31.83 -12.57
C VAL A 64 -7.39 -31.80 -13.06
N ASP A 65 -6.92 -30.62 -13.44
CA ASP A 65 -5.55 -30.41 -13.87
C ASP A 65 -4.68 -29.99 -12.67
N THR A 66 -3.50 -30.60 -12.57
CA THR A 66 -2.43 -30.17 -11.68
C THR A 66 -1.25 -29.72 -12.53
N ILE A 67 -0.87 -28.46 -12.42
CA ILE A 67 0.29 -27.93 -13.14
C ILE A 67 1.52 -28.00 -12.25
N GLN A 68 2.56 -28.68 -12.75
CA GLN A 68 3.83 -28.89 -12.10
C GLN A 68 4.74 -27.66 -12.23
N LYS A 69 5.79 -27.62 -11.40
CA LYS A 69 6.74 -26.50 -11.38
C LYS A 69 7.46 -26.26 -12.71
N ASP A 70 7.62 -27.28 -13.53
CA ASP A 70 8.21 -27.21 -14.88
C ASP A 70 7.19 -26.85 -15.98
N GLY A 71 5.92 -26.69 -15.60
CA GLY A 71 4.81 -26.36 -16.51
C GLY A 71 4.09 -27.57 -17.10
N GLN A 72 4.53 -28.81 -16.83
CA GLN A 72 3.78 -30.00 -17.20
C GLN A 72 2.41 -29.99 -16.51
N VAL A 73 1.36 -30.39 -17.24
CA VAL A 73 0.01 -30.51 -16.68
C VAL A 73 -0.37 -31.99 -16.59
N ASP A 74 -0.63 -32.46 -15.38
CA ASP A 74 -1.17 -33.78 -15.11
C ASP A 74 -2.69 -33.70 -14.89
N THR A 75 -3.44 -34.40 -15.73
CA THR A 75 -4.91 -34.43 -15.65
C THR A 75 -5.38 -35.67 -14.91
N GLN A 76 -6.04 -35.48 -13.77
CA GLN A 76 -6.73 -36.51 -13.03
C GLN A 76 -8.20 -36.57 -13.47
N VAL A 77 -8.69 -37.77 -13.81
CA VAL A 77 -10.12 -38.00 -14.04
C VAL A 77 -10.76 -38.55 -12.77
N LEU A 78 -11.78 -37.86 -12.27
CA LEU A 78 -12.55 -38.25 -11.09
C LEU A 78 -13.95 -38.69 -11.50
N GLU A 79 -14.49 -39.63 -10.74
CA GLU A 79 -15.80 -40.22 -11.01
C GLU A 79 -16.77 -39.94 -9.86
N LEU A 80 -17.91 -39.37 -10.23
CA LEU A 80 -19.09 -39.23 -9.41
C LEU A 80 -20.08 -40.34 -9.72
N GLU A 81 -20.87 -40.72 -8.74
CA GLU A 81 -21.94 -41.68 -8.95
C GLU A 81 -23.24 -41.04 -9.36
N ALA A 82 -23.54 -39.86 -8.82
CA ALA A 82 -24.62 -39.02 -9.30
C ALA A 82 -24.21 -37.56 -9.22
N VAL A 83 -24.82 -36.77 -10.10
CA VAL A 83 -24.69 -35.31 -10.09
C VAL A 83 -26.03 -34.70 -10.49
N GLY A 84 -26.37 -33.57 -9.88
CA GLY A 84 -27.62 -32.88 -10.16
C GLY A 84 -27.51 -31.40 -9.81
N SER A 85 -28.56 -30.65 -10.14
CA SER A 85 -28.67 -29.22 -9.81
C SER A 85 -29.83 -28.99 -8.84
N LEU A 86 -29.56 -28.27 -7.76
CA LEU A 86 -30.56 -27.78 -6.81
C LEU A 86 -31.28 -26.53 -7.33
N GLY A 87 -30.72 -25.87 -8.35
CA GLY A 87 -31.37 -24.77 -9.05
C GLY A 87 -32.55 -25.20 -9.94
N GLN A 88 -32.82 -26.50 -10.03
CA GLN A 88 -33.96 -27.08 -10.76
C GLN A 88 -34.90 -27.78 -9.78
N VAL A 89 -36.20 -27.52 -9.87
CA VAL A 89 -37.21 -28.06 -8.93
C VAL A 89 -37.13 -29.58 -8.84
N GLU A 90 -37.11 -30.28 -9.97
CA GLU A 90 -37.01 -31.74 -10.03
C GLU A 90 -35.67 -32.27 -9.46
N GLY A 91 -34.59 -31.53 -9.71
CA GLY A 91 -33.28 -31.83 -9.14
C GLY A 91 -33.30 -31.74 -7.62
N ARG A 92 -33.83 -30.65 -7.07
CA ARG A 92 -34.00 -30.47 -5.61
C ARG A 92 -34.90 -31.53 -5.00
N THR A 93 -36.01 -31.88 -5.64
CA THR A 93 -36.91 -32.95 -5.15
C THR A 93 -36.18 -34.29 -5.05
N THR A 94 -35.44 -34.68 -6.08
CA THR A 94 -34.69 -35.95 -6.06
C THR A 94 -33.49 -35.93 -5.10
N PHE A 95 -32.90 -34.76 -4.84
CA PHE A 95 -31.85 -34.56 -3.84
C PHE A 95 -32.34 -34.84 -2.42
N LEU A 96 -33.50 -34.30 -2.04
CA LEU A 96 -34.06 -34.48 -0.69
C LEU A 96 -34.47 -35.94 -0.39
N GLN A 97 -34.61 -36.77 -1.43
CA GLN A 97 -34.86 -38.21 -1.32
C GLN A 97 -33.58 -39.05 -1.18
N LEU A 98 -32.39 -38.46 -1.28
CA LEU A 98 -31.14 -39.22 -1.20
C LEU A 98 -30.95 -39.96 0.13
N PRO A 99 -31.28 -39.41 1.31
CA PRO A 99 -31.08 -40.10 2.58
C PRO A 99 -31.75 -41.48 2.65
N SER A 100 -32.98 -41.64 2.12
CA SER A 100 -33.66 -42.95 2.10
C SER A 100 -33.04 -43.96 1.13
N LYS A 101 -32.18 -43.51 0.21
CA LYS A 101 -31.49 -44.34 -0.78
C LYS A 101 -30.04 -44.64 -0.40
N LEU A 102 -29.52 -43.99 0.63
CA LEU A 102 -28.11 -44.05 1.03
C LEU A 102 -27.99 -44.46 2.50
N PRO A 103 -28.25 -45.75 2.84
CA PRO A 103 -28.30 -46.22 4.23
C PRO A 103 -27.00 -46.00 5.01
N LYS A 104 -25.87 -45.83 4.30
CA LYS A 104 -24.55 -45.63 4.89
C LYS A 104 -24.05 -44.19 4.80
N LEU A 105 -24.90 -43.22 4.46
CA LEU A 105 -24.53 -41.81 4.40
C LEU A 105 -23.78 -41.40 5.68
N LYS A 106 -22.56 -40.89 5.50
CA LYS A 106 -21.64 -40.49 6.57
C LYS A 106 -21.13 -39.07 6.38
N PHE A 107 -20.89 -38.66 5.13
CA PHE A 107 -20.28 -37.36 4.83
C PHE A 107 -21.24 -36.45 4.09
N ILE A 108 -21.30 -35.19 4.55
CA ILE A 108 -21.86 -34.09 3.79
C ILE A 108 -20.76 -33.07 3.55
N GLY A 109 -20.26 -33.02 2.32
CA GLY A 109 -19.36 -31.96 1.88
C GLY A 109 -20.14 -30.67 1.63
N PHE A 110 -19.60 -29.53 2.05
CA PHE A 110 -20.24 -28.23 1.85
C PHE A 110 -19.24 -27.24 1.27
N GLY A 111 -19.59 -26.58 0.16
CA GLY A 111 -18.71 -25.62 -0.51
C GLY A 111 -19.49 -24.68 -1.41
N VAL A 112 -19.96 -23.57 -0.85
CA VAL A 112 -20.97 -22.68 -1.45
C VAL A 112 -20.54 -21.21 -1.49
N THR A 113 -19.27 -20.93 -1.19
CA THR A 113 -18.67 -19.60 -0.97
C THR A 113 -19.21 -18.90 0.26
N GLU A 114 -18.49 -17.88 0.75
CA GLU A 114 -18.88 -17.09 1.91
C GLU A 114 -20.26 -16.44 1.74
N SER A 115 -20.61 -16.05 0.50
CA SER A 115 -21.94 -15.49 0.19
C SER A 115 -23.07 -16.52 0.22
N GLY A 116 -22.76 -17.81 0.22
CA GLY A 116 -23.73 -18.90 0.38
C GLY A 116 -24.00 -19.29 1.83
N ILE A 117 -23.12 -18.90 2.77
CA ILE A 117 -23.22 -19.19 4.21
C ILE A 117 -23.92 -18.02 4.91
N VAL A 118 -25.22 -17.86 4.62
CA VAL A 118 -26.04 -16.76 5.14
C VAL A 118 -27.38 -17.28 5.65
N GLN A 119 -27.95 -16.59 6.65
CA GLN A 119 -29.23 -16.96 7.25
C GLN A 119 -30.35 -16.94 6.20
N GLY A 120 -31.15 -18.01 6.14
CA GLY A 120 -32.21 -18.18 5.15
C GLY A 120 -31.73 -18.37 3.70
N GLY A 121 -30.41 -18.45 3.47
CA GLY A 121 -29.86 -18.68 2.14
C GLY A 121 -30.23 -20.06 1.59
N PRO A 122 -30.45 -20.22 0.26
CA PRO A 122 -30.90 -21.47 -0.33
C PRO A 122 -30.03 -22.69 0.02
N ALA A 123 -28.71 -22.52 0.08
CA ALA A 123 -27.78 -23.60 0.41
C ALA A 123 -27.93 -24.09 1.86
N ILE A 124 -28.17 -23.17 2.81
CA ILE A 124 -28.43 -23.53 4.22
C ILE A 124 -29.78 -24.20 4.33
N VAL A 125 -30.82 -23.68 3.65
CA VAL A 125 -32.15 -24.30 3.62
C VAL A 125 -32.08 -25.73 3.05
N ASP A 126 -31.37 -25.93 1.94
CA ASP A 126 -31.18 -27.25 1.33
C ASP A 126 -30.42 -28.21 2.25
N LEU A 127 -29.40 -27.73 2.97
CA LEU A 127 -28.69 -28.53 3.97
C LEU A 127 -29.59 -28.90 5.15
N THR A 128 -30.36 -27.94 5.69
CA THR A 128 -31.29 -28.17 6.80
C THR A 128 -32.37 -29.19 6.42
N GLU A 129 -32.98 -29.05 5.25
CA GLU A 129 -33.97 -30.03 4.75
C GLU A 129 -33.34 -31.40 4.48
N LEU A 130 -32.10 -31.46 3.96
CA LEU A 130 -31.40 -32.75 3.79
C LEU A 130 -31.15 -33.42 5.14
N LEU A 131 -30.66 -32.68 6.14
CA LEU A 131 -30.43 -33.20 7.49
C LEU A 131 -31.73 -33.63 8.16
N TYR A 132 -32.83 -32.92 7.93
CA TYR A 132 -34.15 -33.33 8.42
C TYR A 132 -34.59 -34.66 7.79
N ASN A 133 -34.35 -34.86 6.49
CA ASN A 133 -34.61 -36.15 5.84
C ASN A 133 -33.67 -37.24 6.35
N CYS A 134 -32.42 -36.94 6.69
CA CYS A 134 -31.51 -37.88 7.37
C CYS A 134 -32.06 -38.27 8.75
N PHE A 135 -32.54 -37.31 9.55
CA PHE A 135 -33.18 -37.60 10.83
C PHE A 135 -34.37 -38.55 10.69
N GLN A 136 -35.20 -38.38 9.66
CA GLN A 136 -36.38 -39.22 9.44
C GLN A 136 -36.04 -40.64 8.95
N THR A 137 -34.95 -40.80 8.21
CA THR A 137 -34.68 -42.06 7.46
C THR A 137 -33.44 -42.81 7.95
N LEU A 138 -32.50 -42.10 8.56
CA LEU A 138 -31.19 -42.55 9.03
C LEU A 138 -30.88 -42.02 10.45
N PRO A 139 -31.80 -42.13 11.44
CA PRO A 139 -31.65 -41.48 12.75
C PRO A 139 -30.41 -41.94 13.54
N ASP A 140 -29.88 -43.13 13.23
CA ASP A 140 -28.74 -43.72 13.93
C ASP A 140 -27.39 -43.32 13.34
N ASN A 141 -27.35 -42.87 12.08
CA ASN A 141 -26.11 -42.53 11.39
C ASN A 141 -25.42 -41.33 12.04
N VAL A 142 -24.09 -41.40 12.13
CA VAL A 142 -23.26 -40.26 12.50
C VAL A 142 -22.85 -39.54 11.22
N ILE A 143 -23.24 -38.28 11.09
CA ILE A 143 -23.04 -37.47 9.90
C ILE A 143 -21.97 -36.41 10.17
N SER A 144 -20.91 -36.42 9.36
CA SER A 144 -19.86 -35.41 9.36
C SER A 144 -20.08 -34.40 8.24
N VAL A 145 -20.37 -33.15 8.61
CA VAL A 145 -20.45 -32.01 7.70
C VAL A 145 -19.07 -31.37 7.60
N VAL A 146 -18.46 -31.41 6.41
CA VAL A 146 -17.10 -30.91 6.16
C VAL A 146 -17.17 -29.74 5.18
N ASN A 147 -16.81 -28.54 5.64
CA ASN A 147 -16.83 -27.33 4.83
C ASN A 147 -15.50 -27.13 4.08
N THR A 148 -15.57 -26.52 2.89
CA THR A 148 -14.44 -26.14 2.05
C THR A 148 -14.34 -24.64 1.76
N ASP A 149 -15.20 -23.83 2.36
CA ASP A 149 -15.17 -22.37 2.24
C ASP A 149 -14.20 -21.75 3.25
N ASN A 150 -13.49 -20.70 2.82
CA ASN A 150 -12.41 -20.05 3.55
C ASN A 150 -12.93 -19.03 4.59
N LEU A 151 -13.73 -19.52 5.52
CA LEU A 151 -14.31 -18.75 6.62
C LEU A 151 -13.78 -19.31 7.96
N PRO A 152 -13.41 -18.47 8.95
CA PRO A 152 -13.08 -18.96 10.29
C PRO A 152 -14.34 -19.53 10.97
N LYS A 153 -14.16 -20.58 11.80
CA LYS A 153 -15.26 -21.23 12.54
C LYS A 153 -16.45 -21.61 11.64
N ASN A 154 -16.12 -22.12 10.47
CA ASN A 154 -17.09 -22.35 9.41
C ASN A 154 -18.08 -23.48 9.74
N GLY A 155 -17.65 -24.53 10.43
CA GLY A 155 -18.51 -25.58 10.97
C GLY A 155 -19.49 -25.04 12.01
N ASP A 156 -18.99 -24.28 12.99
CA ASP A 156 -19.83 -23.67 14.03
C ASP A 156 -20.88 -22.71 13.44
N THR A 157 -20.46 -21.90 12.46
CA THR A 157 -21.35 -20.95 11.77
C THR A 157 -22.45 -21.70 11.03
N ILE A 158 -22.12 -22.76 10.28
CA ILE A 158 -23.12 -23.57 9.59
C ILE A 158 -24.07 -24.24 10.58
N LYS A 159 -23.56 -24.83 11.67
CA LYS A 159 -24.39 -25.45 12.72
C LYS A 159 -25.41 -24.46 13.28
N LYS A 160 -24.96 -23.24 13.61
CA LYS A 160 -25.82 -22.17 14.09
C LYS A 160 -26.92 -21.85 13.06
N LEU A 161 -26.53 -21.61 11.81
CA LEU A 161 -27.47 -21.27 10.74
C LEU A 161 -28.50 -22.38 10.50
N VAL A 162 -28.09 -23.66 10.52
CA VAL A 162 -29.01 -24.80 10.38
C VAL A 162 -30.05 -24.83 11.50
N LEU A 163 -29.65 -24.58 12.75
CA LEU A 163 -30.55 -24.59 13.90
C LEU A 163 -31.53 -23.39 13.93
N GLU A 164 -31.14 -22.28 13.31
CA GLU A 164 -31.91 -21.04 13.20
C GLU A 164 -32.74 -20.95 11.91
N THR A 165 -32.57 -21.88 10.96
CA THR A 165 -33.23 -21.83 9.67
C THR A 165 -34.68 -22.28 9.75
N GLU A 166 -35.56 -21.49 9.14
CA GLU A 166 -36.93 -21.86 8.86
C GLU A 166 -37.07 -22.35 7.41
N TRP A 167 -37.92 -23.36 7.19
CA TRP A 167 -38.19 -23.89 5.85
C TRP A 167 -39.65 -24.27 5.65
N LYS A 168 -40.05 -24.46 4.39
CA LYS A 168 -41.48 -24.55 4.00
C LYS A 168 -42.22 -25.76 4.60
N THR A 169 -41.55 -26.90 4.73
CA THR A 169 -42.13 -28.18 5.18
C THR A 169 -41.75 -28.51 6.62
N GLN A 170 -41.38 -27.49 7.40
CA GLN A 170 -40.94 -27.64 8.78
C GLN A 170 -42.08 -28.19 9.67
N PRO A 171 -41.79 -29.20 10.53
CA PRO A 171 -42.77 -29.67 11.51
C PRO A 171 -42.99 -28.64 12.62
N SER A 172 -44.11 -28.73 13.33
CA SER A 172 -44.43 -27.85 14.45
C SER A 172 -43.49 -28.03 15.65
N ASP A 173 -43.05 -29.26 15.91
CA ASP A 173 -42.07 -29.58 16.95
C ASP A 173 -40.70 -29.94 16.34
N LEU A 174 -39.70 -29.09 16.60
CA LEU A 174 -38.33 -29.27 16.16
C LEU A 174 -37.41 -29.87 17.23
N ALA A 175 -37.88 -30.06 18.47
CA ALA A 175 -37.03 -30.53 19.55
C ALA A 175 -36.33 -31.88 19.23
N PRO A 176 -37.01 -32.89 18.65
CA PRO A 176 -36.35 -34.16 18.27
C PRO A 176 -35.28 -33.97 17.19
N PHE A 177 -35.57 -33.16 16.17
CA PHE A 177 -34.61 -32.87 15.10
C PHE A 177 -33.38 -32.12 15.64
N ARG A 178 -33.57 -31.12 16.51
CA ARG A 178 -32.48 -30.38 17.14
C ARG A 178 -31.62 -31.28 18.03
N ALA A 179 -32.23 -32.24 18.73
CA ALA A 179 -31.51 -33.25 19.50
C ALA A 179 -30.68 -34.17 18.59
N TYR A 180 -31.22 -34.60 17.46
CA TYR A 180 -30.48 -35.34 16.43
C TYR A 180 -29.29 -34.53 15.89
N VAL A 181 -29.50 -33.28 15.46
CA VAL A 181 -28.43 -32.41 14.96
C VAL A 181 -27.33 -32.21 16.01
N THR A 182 -27.69 -32.14 17.29
CA THR A 182 -26.72 -31.95 18.38
C THR A 182 -25.91 -33.22 18.69
N SER A 183 -26.51 -34.40 18.55
CA SER A 183 -25.91 -35.67 19.00
C SER A 183 -25.34 -36.55 17.89
N LYS A 184 -25.82 -36.38 16.65
CA LYS A 184 -25.49 -37.23 15.50
C LYS A 184 -24.83 -36.49 14.35
N VAL A 185 -24.91 -35.15 14.32
CA VAL A 185 -24.34 -34.34 13.24
C VAL A 185 -23.14 -33.55 13.77
N HIS A 186 -21.96 -33.82 13.20
CA HIS A 186 -20.71 -33.17 13.54
C HIS A 186 -20.35 -32.16 12.45
N PHE A 187 -20.42 -30.87 12.80
CA PHE A 187 -20.03 -29.79 11.91
C PHE A 187 -18.56 -29.47 12.17
N HIS A 188 -17.69 -29.96 11.30
CA HIS A 188 -16.26 -29.80 11.48
C HIS A 188 -15.81 -28.42 11.02
N ASN A 189 -15.07 -27.71 11.89
CA ASN A 189 -14.33 -26.53 11.46
C ASN A 189 -13.14 -26.95 10.59
N THR A 190 -12.86 -26.17 9.55
CA THR A 190 -11.79 -26.50 8.60
C THR A 190 -10.92 -25.31 8.23
N MET A 191 -9.65 -25.60 7.96
CA MET A 191 -8.73 -24.71 7.26
C MET A 191 -8.42 -25.35 5.90
N VAL A 192 -8.56 -24.55 4.84
CA VAL A 192 -8.39 -25.01 3.46
C VAL A 192 -7.33 -24.19 2.75
N ASP A 193 -6.44 -24.83 1.99
CA ASP A 193 -5.42 -24.12 1.21
C ASP A 193 -4.99 -24.91 -0.04
N ARG A 194 -5.31 -24.35 -1.21
CA ARG A 194 -4.84 -24.80 -2.52
C ARG A 194 -5.22 -23.74 -3.53
N LEU A 195 -4.26 -23.22 -4.25
CA LEU A 195 -4.49 -22.27 -5.31
C LEU A 195 -5.24 -22.97 -6.46
N THR A 196 -6.36 -22.38 -6.87
CA THR A 196 -7.21 -22.91 -7.94
C THR A 196 -7.53 -21.85 -8.99
N SER A 197 -7.31 -22.21 -10.26
CA SER A 197 -7.74 -21.54 -11.48
C SER A 197 -8.60 -22.50 -12.30
N HIS A 198 -8.64 -22.35 -13.62
CA HIS A 198 -9.33 -23.24 -14.54
C HIS A 198 -8.48 -23.43 -15.81
N ARG A 199 -8.73 -24.52 -16.54
CA ARG A 199 -8.07 -24.80 -17.80
C ARG A 199 -8.35 -23.67 -18.79
N ALA A 200 -7.32 -23.26 -19.54
CA ALA A 200 -7.48 -22.27 -20.58
C ALA A 200 -8.53 -22.74 -21.61
N GLY A 201 -9.56 -21.91 -21.83
CA GLY A 201 -10.66 -22.23 -22.75
C GLY A 201 -11.76 -23.14 -22.17
N ASP A 202 -11.59 -23.69 -20.96
CA ASP A 202 -12.61 -24.52 -20.30
C ASP A 202 -12.67 -24.25 -18.79
N SER A 203 -13.68 -23.46 -18.39
CA SER A 203 -13.89 -23.08 -16.99
C SER A 203 -14.43 -24.22 -16.10
N LEU A 204 -14.87 -25.34 -16.69
CA LEU A 204 -15.39 -26.47 -15.94
C LEU A 204 -14.28 -27.37 -15.39
N VAL A 205 -13.10 -27.37 -16.00
CA VAL A 205 -11.94 -28.13 -15.51
C VAL A 205 -11.13 -27.27 -14.54
N PRO A 206 -11.10 -27.61 -13.22
CA PRO A 206 -10.24 -26.93 -12.27
C PRO A 206 -8.78 -27.12 -12.64
N LEU A 207 -8.00 -26.04 -12.62
CA LEU A 207 -6.54 -26.07 -12.73
C LEU A 207 -5.97 -25.72 -11.37
N THR A 208 -5.02 -26.50 -10.86
CA THR A 208 -4.51 -26.36 -9.50
C THR A 208 -2.99 -26.49 -9.45
N GLU A 209 -2.39 -25.92 -8.42
CA GLU A 209 -1.02 -26.26 -8.04
C GLU A 209 -0.95 -27.69 -7.44
N PRO A 210 0.25 -28.28 -7.29
CA PRO A 210 0.44 -29.50 -6.51
C PRO A 210 -0.08 -29.34 -5.08
N TRP A 211 -0.43 -30.44 -4.42
CA TRP A 211 -0.99 -30.40 -3.06
C TRP A 211 -0.04 -29.72 -2.06
N PRO A 212 -0.44 -28.61 -1.41
CA PRO A 212 0.33 -28.03 -0.31
C PRO A 212 0.41 -28.95 0.91
N THR A 213 1.41 -28.72 1.78
CA THR A 213 1.62 -29.52 3.01
C THR A 213 0.39 -29.53 3.91
N LYS A 214 -0.39 -28.45 3.93
CA LYS A 214 -1.67 -28.36 4.65
C LYS A 214 -2.77 -27.91 3.69
N THR A 215 -3.33 -28.86 2.93
CA THR A 215 -4.37 -28.60 1.93
C THR A 215 -5.78 -28.54 2.53
N LEU A 216 -6.11 -29.51 3.39
CA LEU A 216 -7.40 -29.60 4.08
C LEU A 216 -7.12 -30.07 5.50
N VAL A 217 -7.28 -29.16 6.45
CA VAL A 217 -7.19 -29.45 7.88
C VAL A 217 -8.59 -29.46 8.46
N ILE A 218 -8.95 -30.54 9.15
CA ILE A 218 -10.27 -30.74 9.72
C ILE A 218 -10.13 -30.89 11.23
N GLU A 219 -10.86 -30.10 11.99
CA GLU A 219 -10.97 -30.29 13.44
C GLU A 219 -12.01 -31.36 13.76
N ASP A 220 -11.61 -32.38 14.50
CA ASP A 220 -12.44 -33.48 14.96
C ASP A 220 -12.16 -33.80 16.44
N LEU A 221 -12.65 -32.92 17.31
CA LEU A 221 -12.48 -33.06 18.76
C LEU A 221 -13.26 -34.25 19.34
N GLN A 222 -14.23 -34.79 18.60
CA GLN A 222 -15.04 -35.93 19.02
C GLN A 222 -14.51 -37.27 18.49
N GLY A 223 -13.50 -37.27 17.63
CA GLY A 223 -12.88 -38.49 17.10
C GLY A 223 -13.83 -39.35 16.26
N VAL A 224 -14.79 -38.72 15.56
CA VAL A 224 -15.77 -39.44 14.72
C VAL A 224 -15.24 -39.74 13.31
N LEU A 225 -14.14 -39.11 12.93
CA LEU A 225 -13.46 -39.31 11.66
C LEU A 225 -12.36 -40.38 11.78
N ASP A 226 -12.22 -41.19 10.74
CA ASP A 226 -11.05 -42.06 10.60
C ASP A 226 -9.90 -41.23 10.04
N ALA A 227 -9.05 -40.74 10.94
CA ALA A 227 -7.93 -39.88 10.58
C ALA A 227 -6.93 -40.56 9.65
N LYS A 228 -6.72 -41.88 9.79
CA LYS A 228 -5.78 -42.62 8.94
C LYS A 228 -6.30 -42.73 7.52
N VAL A 229 -7.59 -42.99 7.37
CA VAL A 229 -8.24 -43.14 6.05
C VAL A 229 -8.39 -41.79 5.34
N LEU A 230 -8.83 -40.74 6.04
CA LEU A 230 -8.98 -39.41 5.42
C LEU A 230 -7.63 -38.76 5.08
N SER A 231 -6.58 -39.05 5.83
CA SER A 231 -5.22 -38.55 5.57
C SER A 231 -4.46 -39.39 4.53
N ALA A 232 -5.17 -40.19 3.70
CA ALA A 232 -4.57 -40.99 2.63
C ALA A 232 -3.95 -40.14 1.52
N LEU A 233 -4.50 -38.93 1.28
CA LEU A 233 -3.88 -37.96 0.38
C LEU A 233 -2.92 -37.04 1.14
N PRO A 234 -1.78 -36.66 0.53
CA PRO A 234 -0.87 -35.70 1.12
C PRO A 234 -1.60 -34.38 1.37
N GLY A 235 -1.33 -33.76 2.51
CA GLY A 235 -1.90 -32.46 2.86
C GLY A 235 -3.27 -32.48 3.54
N VAL A 236 -3.88 -33.65 3.74
CA VAL A 236 -5.07 -33.78 4.58
C VAL A 236 -4.67 -34.08 6.02
N HIS A 237 -5.12 -33.27 6.98
CA HIS A 237 -4.79 -33.41 8.40
C HIS A 237 -6.04 -33.38 9.26
N ILE A 238 -6.13 -34.29 10.24
CA ILE A 238 -7.18 -34.26 11.25
C ILE A 238 -6.59 -33.78 12.57
N ARG A 239 -7.16 -32.70 13.12
CA ARG A 239 -6.79 -32.14 14.43
C ARG A 239 -7.78 -32.63 15.48
N THR A 240 -7.31 -33.45 16.40
CA THR A 240 -8.11 -34.00 17.49
C THR A 240 -7.92 -33.26 18.81
N THR A 241 -7.03 -32.25 18.83
CA THR A 241 -6.75 -31.43 20.01
C THR A 241 -7.18 -29.99 19.74
N ALA A 242 -7.97 -29.42 20.65
CA ALA A 242 -8.44 -28.04 20.57
C ALA A 242 -7.25 -27.05 20.52
N GLY A 243 -7.36 -26.00 19.72
CA GLY A 243 -6.29 -25.00 19.53
C GLY A 243 -5.37 -25.29 18.34
N GLN A 244 -5.28 -26.53 17.85
CA GLN A 244 -4.40 -26.86 16.73
C GLN A 244 -4.90 -26.28 15.40
N LEU A 245 -6.21 -26.31 15.15
CA LEU A 245 -6.78 -25.72 13.95
C LEU A 245 -6.59 -24.18 13.94
N GLU A 246 -6.68 -23.54 15.10
CA GLU A 246 -6.41 -22.11 15.25
C GLU A 246 -4.95 -21.77 14.90
N GLN A 247 -3.98 -22.61 15.29
CA GLN A 247 -2.58 -22.46 14.88
C GLN A 247 -2.42 -22.60 13.36
N ASP A 248 -3.10 -23.56 12.74
CA ASP A 248 -3.09 -23.75 11.28
C ASP A 248 -3.70 -22.54 10.55
N HIS A 249 -4.81 -22.00 11.04
CA HIS A 249 -5.41 -20.77 10.51
C HIS A 249 -4.48 -19.56 10.67
N LEU A 250 -3.82 -19.45 11.82
CA LEU A 250 -2.89 -18.38 12.13
C LEU A 250 -1.73 -18.36 11.13
N LEU A 251 -1.10 -19.50 10.91
CA LEU A 251 -0.04 -19.67 9.91
C LEU A 251 -0.51 -19.27 8.51
N LYS A 252 -1.66 -19.81 8.06
CA LYS A 252 -2.20 -19.49 6.73
C LYS A 252 -2.51 -17.99 6.59
N LEU A 253 -3.15 -17.38 7.58
CA LEU A 253 -3.59 -15.99 7.50
C LEU A 253 -2.42 -15.01 7.58
N SER A 254 -1.49 -15.22 8.51
CA SER A 254 -0.37 -14.30 8.77
C SER A 254 0.85 -14.55 7.89
N ILE A 255 1.00 -15.72 7.25
CA ILE A 255 2.08 -15.96 6.28
C ILE A 255 1.49 -15.95 4.87
N ALA A 256 0.83 -17.03 4.47
CA ALA A 256 0.43 -17.25 3.08
C ALA A 256 -0.41 -16.09 2.56
N ASN A 257 -1.52 -15.79 3.23
CA ASN A 257 -2.43 -14.73 2.81
C ASN A 257 -1.82 -13.33 2.98
N ALA A 258 -1.00 -13.08 4.01
CA ALA A 258 -0.41 -11.78 4.28
C ALA A 258 0.68 -11.41 3.27
N VAL A 259 1.61 -12.31 3.01
CA VAL A 259 2.67 -12.15 2.00
C VAL A 259 2.05 -11.99 0.60
N HIS A 260 1.02 -12.78 0.30
CA HIS A 260 0.27 -12.63 -0.95
C HIS A 260 -0.39 -11.24 -1.06
N THR A 261 -1.06 -10.80 0.01
CA THR A 261 -1.66 -9.46 0.10
C THR A 261 -0.59 -8.37 -0.07
N ALA A 262 0.60 -8.53 0.51
CA ALA A 262 1.67 -7.55 0.38
C ALA A 262 2.20 -7.39 -1.06
N MET A 263 2.19 -8.49 -1.81
CA MET A 263 2.70 -8.55 -3.17
C MET A 263 1.71 -8.06 -4.24
N VAL A 264 0.44 -8.47 -4.16
CA VAL A 264 -0.51 -8.32 -5.30
C VAL A 264 -0.80 -6.88 -5.67
N TYR A 265 -0.88 -5.98 -4.69
CA TYR A 265 -1.15 -4.57 -4.96
C TYR A 265 0.03 -3.87 -5.62
N LEU A 266 1.24 -4.21 -5.20
CA LEU A 266 2.45 -3.72 -5.83
C LEU A 266 2.52 -4.19 -7.28
N LEU A 267 2.35 -5.50 -7.53
CA LEU A 267 2.29 -6.06 -8.87
C LEU A 267 1.19 -5.42 -9.74
N ALA A 268 -0.01 -5.21 -9.18
CA ALA A 268 -1.12 -4.58 -9.90
C ALA A 268 -0.79 -3.13 -10.31
N LEU A 269 -0.25 -2.32 -9.40
CA LEU A 269 0.20 -0.96 -9.71
C LEU A 269 1.33 -0.94 -10.75
N SER A 270 2.20 -1.94 -10.73
CA SER A 270 3.26 -2.15 -11.73
C SER A 270 2.79 -2.77 -13.04
N ARG A 271 1.48 -2.77 -13.30
CA ARG A 271 0.88 -3.29 -14.54
C ARG A 271 1.11 -4.78 -14.79
N VAL A 272 1.33 -5.55 -13.73
CA VAL A 272 1.47 -7.01 -13.81
C VAL A 272 0.12 -7.65 -13.58
N LYS A 273 -0.35 -8.45 -14.54
CA LYS A 273 -1.65 -9.10 -14.44
C LYS A 273 -1.66 -10.27 -13.46
N THR A 274 -0.64 -11.11 -13.51
CA THR A 274 -0.63 -12.40 -12.80
C THR A 274 0.59 -12.54 -11.91
N THR A 275 0.40 -13.16 -10.75
CA THR A 275 1.49 -13.48 -9.80
C THR A 275 2.62 -14.33 -10.40
N CYS A 276 2.39 -15.10 -11.48
CA CYS A 276 3.44 -15.87 -12.19
C CYS A 276 4.65 -15.02 -12.58
N ASP A 277 4.44 -13.72 -12.81
CA ASP A 277 5.45 -12.79 -13.28
C ASP A 277 6.30 -12.19 -12.14
N VAL A 278 6.07 -12.56 -10.88
CA VAL A 278 6.77 -12.00 -9.71
C VAL A 278 8.29 -12.13 -9.82
N LEU A 279 8.80 -13.21 -10.42
CA LEU A 279 10.24 -13.45 -10.58
C LEU A 279 10.93 -12.43 -11.50
N LYS A 280 10.18 -11.60 -12.24
CA LYS A 280 10.72 -10.48 -13.02
C LYS A 280 11.10 -9.28 -12.13
N TYR A 281 10.72 -9.30 -10.85
CA TYR A 281 10.86 -8.19 -9.90
C TYR A 281 11.57 -8.66 -8.63
N PRO A 282 12.89 -8.88 -8.67
CA PRO A 282 13.66 -9.39 -7.52
C PRO A 282 13.55 -8.51 -6.27
N GLU A 283 13.32 -7.21 -6.41
CA GLU A 283 13.06 -6.28 -5.32
C GLU A 283 11.82 -6.67 -4.49
N ILE A 284 10.80 -7.25 -5.13
CA ILE A 284 9.61 -7.74 -4.42
C ILE A 284 9.97 -8.93 -3.53
N ARG A 285 10.83 -9.85 -4.01
CA ARG A 285 11.26 -10.98 -3.19
C ARG A 285 11.99 -10.51 -1.93
N GLN A 286 12.96 -9.61 -2.09
CA GLN A 286 13.71 -9.03 -0.98
C GLN A 286 12.79 -8.30 0.02
N PHE A 287 11.82 -7.54 -0.49
CA PHE A 287 10.80 -6.88 0.31
C PHE A 287 9.98 -7.87 1.16
N LEU A 288 9.51 -8.96 0.55
CA LEU A 288 8.71 -9.96 1.25
C LEU A 288 9.54 -10.69 2.32
N ASP A 289 10.81 -10.99 2.05
CA ASP A 289 11.71 -11.63 3.03
C ASP A 289 11.90 -10.70 4.25
N LEU A 290 12.07 -9.39 4.03
CA LEU A 290 12.27 -8.40 5.09
C LEU A 290 10.98 -8.10 5.86
N LEU A 291 9.83 -7.98 5.19
CA LEU A 291 8.52 -7.87 5.84
C LEU A 291 8.25 -9.09 6.73
N TYR A 292 8.58 -10.28 6.23
CA TYR A 292 8.43 -11.50 7.00
C TYR A 292 9.32 -11.50 8.25
N ALA A 293 10.62 -11.21 8.07
CA ALA A 293 11.59 -11.24 9.16
C ALA A 293 11.34 -10.17 10.22
N LYS A 294 10.93 -8.95 9.83
CA LYS A 294 10.80 -7.81 10.75
C LYS A 294 9.43 -7.72 11.44
N ASP A 295 8.34 -8.11 10.78
CA ASP A 295 6.99 -7.89 11.32
C ASP A 295 6.23 -9.21 11.53
N ILE A 296 6.21 -10.11 10.55
CA ILE A 296 5.33 -11.30 10.57
C ILE A 296 5.87 -12.40 11.48
N ALA A 297 7.13 -12.80 11.32
CA ALA A 297 7.72 -13.91 12.08
C ALA A 297 7.75 -13.62 13.59
N PRO A 298 8.18 -12.44 14.08
CA PRO A 298 8.12 -12.11 15.51
C PRO A 298 6.70 -12.21 16.07
N SER A 299 5.70 -11.77 15.31
CA SER A 299 4.30 -11.83 15.70
C SER A 299 3.78 -13.25 15.86
N LEU A 300 4.25 -14.17 15.02
CA LEU A 300 3.89 -15.59 15.12
C LEU A 300 4.52 -16.25 16.35
N VAL A 301 5.78 -15.94 16.63
CA VAL A 301 6.49 -16.43 17.83
C VAL A 301 5.78 -15.96 19.10
N LEU A 302 5.43 -14.67 19.18
CA LEU A 302 4.66 -14.14 20.30
C LEU A 302 3.28 -14.80 20.45
N ARG A 303 2.71 -15.33 19.37
CA ARG A 303 1.42 -16.03 19.33
C ARG A 303 1.54 -17.56 19.46
N GLY A 304 2.72 -18.07 19.83
CA GLY A 304 2.92 -19.48 20.20
C GLY A 304 3.27 -20.41 19.05
N ILE A 305 3.60 -19.87 17.87
CA ILE A 305 4.14 -20.64 16.75
C ILE A 305 5.66 -20.68 16.85
N SER A 306 6.28 -21.85 16.67
CA SER A 306 7.74 -21.95 16.69
C SER A 306 8.37 -21.20 15.51
N LYS A 307 9.62 -20.72 15.69
CA LYS A 307 10.35 -20.04 14.62
C LYS A 307 10.55 -20.97 13.42
N GLU A 308 10.80 -22.25 13.68
CA GLU A 308 11.02 -23.29 12.67
C GLU A 308 9.74 -23.54 11.86
N GLU A 309 8.58 -23.67 12.50
CA GLU A 309 7.30 -23.86 11.81
C GLU A 309 6.91 -22.61 11.00
N ALA A 310 7.14 -21.42 11.56
CA ALA A 310 6.91 -20.17 10.83
C ALA A 310 7.80 -20.08 9.60
N GLN A 311 9.10 -20.41 9.70
CA GLN A 311 10.04 -20.36 8.58
C GLN A 311 9.69 -21.39 7.51
N HIS A 312 9.40 -22.62 7.93
CA HIS A 312 9.00 -23.68 7.00
C HIS A 312 7.75 -23.30 6.20
N THR A 313 6.74 -22.74 6.87
CA THR A 313 5.51 -22.27 6.21
C THR A 313 5.79 -21.12 5.23
N TYR A 314 6.70 -20.21 5.58
CA TYR A 314 7.12 -19.12 4.70
C TYR A 314 7.85 -19.64 3.46
N ASP A 315 8.80 -20.56 3.63
CA ASP A 315 9.58 -21.14 2.52
C ASP A 315 8.68 -21.93 1.56
N GLU A 316 7.74 -22.73 2.09
CA GLU A 316 6.74 -23.42 1.27
C GLU A 316 5.90 -22.43 0.47
N TRP A 317 5.39 -21.39 1.13
CA TRP A 317 4.57 -20.38 0.50
C TRP A 317 5.32 -19.62 -0.60
N MET A 318 6.57 -19.23 -0.36
CA MET A 318 7.40 -18.58 -1.36
C MET A 318 7.67 -19.48 -2.56
N GLY A 319 7.89 -20.78 -2.34
CA GLY A 319 8.00 -21.76 -3.42
C GLY A 319 6.74 -21.88 -4.29
N ARG A 320 5.56 -21.54 -3.76
CA ARG A 320 4.28 -21.48 -4.49
C ARG A 320 4.08 -20.15 -5.20
N VAL A 321 4.45 -19.04 -4.56
CA VAL A 321 4.44 -17.69 -5.17
C VAL A 321 5.33 -17.62 -6.40
N GLU A 322 6.48 -18.30 -6.37
CA GLU A 322 7.47 -18.32 -7.46
C GLU A 322 7.16 -19.33 -8.58
N HIS A 323 5.94 -19.88 -8.60
CA HIS A 323 5.53 -20.84 -9.61
C HIS A 323 5.35 -20.18 -10.99
N LYS A 324 6.35 -20.36 -11.87
CA LYS A 324 6.43 -19.70 -13.20
C LYS A 324 5.22 -19.90 -14.11
N HIS A 325 4.55 -21.04 -13.99
CA HIS A 325 3.45 -21.43 -14.88
C HIS A 325 2.06 -21.30 -14.26
N PHE A 326 1.97 -20.94 -12.97
CA PHE A 326 0.69 -20.93 -12.26
C PHE A 326 0.63 -19.83 -11.22
N GLY A 327 -0.41 -19.02 -11.31
CA GLY A 327 -0.56 -17.85 -10.48
C GLY A 327 -1.96 -17.31 -10.62
N LEU A 328 -2.32 -16.48 -9.66
CA LEU A 328 -3.60 -15.78 -9.63
C LEU A 328 -3.50 -14.41 -10.31
N ASP A 329 -4.65 -13.94 -10.76
CA ASP A 329 -4.84 -12.58 -11.30
C ASP A 329 -4.82 -11.55 -10.16
N ASN A 330 -3.93 -10.58 -10.25
CA ASN A 330 -3.67 -9.59 -9.20
C ASN A 330 -4.87 -8.66 -8.96
N PHE A 331 -5.64 -8.32 -10.00
CA PHE A 331 -6.82 -7.47 -9.88
C PHE A 331 -8.00 -8.23 -9.29
N TRP A 332 -8.15 -9.51 -9.66
CA TRP A 332 -9.17 -10.37 -9.06
C TRP A 332 -8.89 -10.62 -7.56
N VAL A 333 -7.64 -10.93 -7.22
CA VAL A 333 -7.25 -11.19 -5.82
C VAL A 333 -7.17 -9.89 -5.01
N GLY A 334 -6.94 -8.74 -5.63
CA GLY A 334 -6.84 -7.43 -4.97
C GLY A 334 -8.15 -6.91 -4.36
N GLN A 335 -9.32 -7.46 -4.72
CA GLN A 335 -10.61 -6.95 -4.23
C GLN A 335 -10.77 -7.05 -2.70
N ASN A 336 -11.57 -6.16 -2.10
CA ASN A 336 -11.80 -6.08 -0.65
C ASN A 336 -10.51 -5.90 0.17
N ALA A 337 -9.66 -4.96 -0.25
CA ALA A 337 -8.30 -4.83 0.23
C ALA A 337 -8.20 -4.52 1.74
N MET A 338 -8.97 -3.57 2.27
CA MET A 338 -8.88 -3.21 3.69
C MET A 338 -9.35 -4.31 4.65
N LEU A 339 -10.36 -5.10 4.24
CA LEU A 339 -10.76 -6.28 5.01
C LEU A 339 -9.61 -7.30 5.11
N LYS A 340 -8.95 -7.56 3.97
CA LYS A 340 -7.78 -8.46 3.90
C LYS A 340 -6.59 -7.90 4.68
N TYR A 341 -6.33 -6.61 4.56
CA TYR A 341 -5.27 -5.90 5.30
C TYR A 341 -5.42 -6.11 6.82
N GLY A 342 -6.62 -5.85 7.36
CA GLY A 342 -6.90 -5.97 8.79
C GLY A 342 -6.60 -7.37 9.33
N VAL A 343 -7.12 -8.41 8.68
CA VAL A 343 -7.01 -9.79 9.20
C VAL A 343 -5.67 -10.47 8.88
N ARG A 344 -4.94 -10.02 7.85
CA ARG A 344 -3.70 -10.68 7.37
C ARG A 344 -2.43 -9.94 7.80
N LEU A 345 -2.37 -8.63 7.57
CA LEU A 345 -1.17 -7.81 7.81
C LEU A 345 -1.25 -7.11 9.17
N PHE A 346 -2.29 -6.32 9.39
CA PHE A 346 -2.43 -5.53 10.62
C PHE A 346 -2.57 -6.40 11.87
N SER A 347 -3.16 -7.60 11.76
CA SER A 347 -3.22 -8.55 12.87
C SER A 347 -1.83 -8.94 13.41
N SER A 348 -0.79 -8.87 12.58
CA SER A 348 0.59 -9.11 13.02
C SER A 348 1.13 -7.90 13.79
N VAL A 349 0.87 -6.68 13.30
CA VAL A 349 1.20 -5.42 13.98
C VAL A 349 0.52 -5.32 15.33
N GLU A 350 -0.80 -5.56 15.39
CA GLU A 350 -1.60 -5.52 16.61
C GLU A 350 -1.05 -6.49 17.66
N ALA A 351 -0.69 -7.70 17.24
CA ALA A 351 -0.14 -8.71 18.15
C ALA A 351 1.24 -8.34 18.68
N ASN A 352 2.11 -7.73 17.85
CA ASN A 352 3.43 -7.28 18.27
C ASN A 352 3.30 -6.11 19.26
N VAL A 353 2.60 -5.03 18.90
CA VAL A 353 2.43 -3.84 19.77
C VAL A 353 1.80 -4.21 21.12
N LYS A 354 0.88 -5.17 21.16
CA LYS A 354 0.26 -5.63 22.42
C LYS A 354 1.17 -6.49 23.30
N ARG A 355 2.22 -7.11 22.76
CA ARG A 355 3.02 -8.15 23.44
C ARG A 355 4.51 -7.80 23.55
N ASP A 356 4.95 -6.76 22.84
CA ASP A 356 6.31 -6.25 22.83
C ASP A 356 6.25 -4.70 22.79
N GLU A 357 6.55 -4.07 23.92
CA GLU A 357 6.54 -2.61 24.08
C GLU A 357 7.66 -1.93 23.26
N THR A 358 8.69 -2.67 22.85
CA THR A 358 9.80 -2.14 22.05
C THR A 358 9.52 -2.19 20.55
N TYR A 359 8.51 -2.96 20.15
CA TYR A 359 8.18 -3.14 18.75
C TYR A 359 7.60 -1.87 18.13
N HIS A 360 8.17 -1.50 17.00
CA HIS A 360 7.61 -0.51 16.09
C HIS A 360 7.44 -1.18 14.72
N PRO A 361 6.29 -0.99 14.04
CA PRO A 361 6.08 -1.52 12.69
C PRO A 361 7.22 -1.09 11.76
N SER A 362 7.74 -2.02 10.97
CA SER A 362 8.86 -1.70 10.09
C SER A 362 8.45 -0.79 8.93
N VAL A 363 9.43 -0.13 8.31
CA VAL A 363 9.22 0.62 7.06
C VAL A 363 8.60 -0.24 5.94
N PHE A 364 8.79 -1.57 5.97
CA PHE A 364 8.17 -2.50 5.00
C PHE A 364 6.69 -2.69 5.27
N MET A 365 6.29 -2.76 6.56
CA MET A 365 4.88 -2.75 6.95
C MET A 365 4.22 -1.40 6.62
N ALA A 366 4.96 -0.29 6.76
CA ALA A 366 4.46 1.03 6.37
C ALA A 366 4.30 1.12 4.84
N PHE A 367 5.29 0.63 4.09
CA PHE A 367 5.28 0.61 2.63
C PHE A 367 4.12 -0.21 2.06
N VAL A 368 3.92 -1.43 2.54
CA VAL A 368 2.81 -2.28 2.06
C VAL A 368 1.45 -1.62 2.31
N THR A 369 1.30 -0.98 3.46
CA THR A 369 0.07 -0.26 3.82
C THR A 369 -0.15 0.91 2.87
N ALA A 370 0.89 1.71 2.62
CA ALA A 370 0.85 2.83 1.67
C ALA A 370 0.53 2.37 0.23
N VAL A 371 1.07 1.23 -0.21
CA VAL A 371 0.77 0.62 -1.52
C VAL A 371 -0.70 0.20 -1.63
N ILE A 372 -1.26 -0.40 -0.57
CA ILE A 372 -2.69 -0.76 -0.53
C ILE A 372 -3.56 0.50 -0.62
N LEU A 373 -3.22 1.56 0.13
CA LEU A 373 -3.94 2.82 0.05
C LEU A 373 -3.84 3.43 -1.36
N ARG A 374 -2.65 3.41 -1.98
CA ARG A 374 -2.44 3.87 -3.36
C ARG A 374 -3.27 3.09 -4.38
N TYR A 375 -3.44 1.79 -4.17
CA TYR A 375 -4.31 0.96 -5.00
C TYR A 375 -5.79 1.33 -4.84
N LEU A 376 -6.20 1.74 -3.64
CA LEU A 376 -7.58 2.14 -3.32
C LEU A 376 -7.88 3.63 -3.58
N THR A 377 -6.91 4.41 -4.08
CA THR A 377 -7.11 5.81 -4.43
C THR A 377 -7.88 5.92 -5.75
N PRO A 378 -9.11 6.47 -5.77
CA PRO A 378 -9.84 6.67 -7.02
C PRO A 378 -9.19 7.75 -7.89
N THR A 379 -9.39 7.67 -9.21
CA THR A 379 -8.97 8.70 -10.18
C THR A 379 -10.13 9.44 -10.84
N GLN A 380 -11.37 9.14 -10.45
CA GLN A 380 -12.57 9.80 -10.96
C GLN A 380 -13.64 9.92 -9.87
N THR A 381 -14.51 10.92 -10.02
CA THR A 381 -15.62 11.23 -9.11
C THR A 381 -16.75 10.21 -9.16
N ASP A 382 -16.97 9.60 -10.32
CA ASP A 382 -18.16 8.79 -10.57
C ASP A 382 -17.90 7.32 -10.23
N SER A 383 -18.66 6.78 -9.27
CA SER A 383 -18.74 5.35 -9.01
C SER A 383 -19.98 4.76 -9.69
N LYS A 384 -19.80 3.64 -10.40
CA LYS A 384 -20.94 2.82 -10.88
C LYS A 384 -21.30 1.79 -9.81
N LYS A 385 -22.51 1.27 -9.80
CA LYS A 385 -22.87 0.15 -8.91
C LYS A 385 -22.63 -1.19 -9.59
N GLU A 386 -22.05 -2.14 -8.87
CA GLU A 386 -21.93 -3.53 -9.33
C GLU A 386 -23.33 -4.08 -9.70
N HIS A 387 -23.52 -4.55 -10.94
CA HIS A 387 -24.82 -4.99 -11.47
C HIS A 387 -25.99 -4.00 -11.29
N GLY A 388 -25.73 -2.69 -11.15
CA GLY A 388 -26.74 -1.63 -11.06
C GLY A 388 -27.36 -1.40 -9.67
N SER A 389 -27.24 -2.34 -8.74
CA SER A 389 -27.76 -2.21 -7.36
C SER A 389 -26.80 -2.66 -6.25
N GLY A 390 -25.63 -3.20 -6.61
CA GLY A 390 -24.61 -3.69 -5.68
C GLY A 390 -23.66 -2.61 -5.15
N PRO A 391 -22.52 -3.03 -4.57
CA PRO A 391 -21.50 -2.12 -4.02
C PRO A 391 -21.00 -1.11 -5.05
N GLU A 392 -20.49 0.03 -4.54
CA GLU A 392 -19.86 1.05 -5.39
C GLU A 392 -18.54 0.53 -5.99
N VAL A 393 -18.39 0.75 -7.29
CA VAL A 393 -17.21 0.42 -8.09
C VAL A 393 -16.44 1.71 -8.35
N PHE A 394 -15.18 1.72 -7.93
CA PHE A 394 -14.25 2.83 -8.12
C PHE A 394 -13.26 2.51 -9.24
N VAL A 395 -12.67 3.55 -9.83
CA VAL A 395 -11.60 3.40 -10.83
C VAL A 395 -10.31 3.92 -10.25
N GLY A 396 -9.27 3.09 -10.25
CA GLY A 396 -7.91 3.44 -9.90
C GLY A 396 -6.99 3.52 -11.13
N ALA A 397 -5.76 4.00 -10.91
CA ALA A 397 -4.73 4.05 -11.94
C ALA A 397 -3.42 3.40 -11.48
N MET A 398 -2.90 2.54 -12.36
CA MET A 398 -1.56 1.94 -12.30
C MET A 398 -0.49 3.00 -12.56
N ASP A 399 0.76 2.68 -12.26
CA ASP A 399 1.89 3.57 -12.49
C ASP A 399 2.05 3.93 -13.98
N SER A 400 2.51 5.14 -14.26
CA SER A 400 2.75 5.59 -15.64
C SER A 400 3.93 4.84 -16.25
N ILE A 401 3.82 4.49 -17.54
CA ILE A 401 4.96 3.97 -18.31
C ILE A 401 5.84 5.19 -18.63
N GLN A 402 7.07 5.22 -18.09
CA GLN A 402 8.01 6.33 -18.32
C GLN A 402 8.46 6.43 -19.80
N ASP A 403 8.27 5.35 -20.56
CA ASP A 403 8.59 5.30 -21.97
C ASP A 403 7.50 6.03 -22.80
N ARG A 404 7.85 7.20 -23.36
CA ARG A 404 6.96 8.09 -24.13
C ARG A 404 6.56 7.53 -25.50
N THR A 405 6.90 6.30 -25.80
CA THR A 405 6.45 5.65 -27.03
C THR A 405 4.98 5.28 -26.83
N PRO A 406 4.03 5.85 -27.61
CA PRO A 406 2.65 5.44 -27.52
C PRO A 406 2.62 3.96 -27.88
N ILE A 407 2.35 3.09 -26.90
CA ILE A 407 2.02 1.70 -27.18
C ILE A 407 0.61 1.74 -27.73
N TYR A 408 0.49 2.06 -29.03
CA TYR A 408 -0.65 1.64 -29.83
C TYR A 408 -0.57 0.11 -29.91
N SER A 409 -0.94 -0.55 -28.81
CA SER A 409 -1.19 -1.99 -28.86
C SER A 409 -2.42 -2.17 -29.74
N THR A 410 -2.22 -2.80 -30.89
CA THR A 410 -3.30 -3.30 -31.75
C THR A 410 -4.18 -4.36 -31.07
N SER A 411 -3.88 -4.69 -29.81
CA SER A 411 -4.62 -5.59 -28.94
C SER A 411 -4.94 -4.93 -27.59
N GLU A 412 -5.56 -3.74 -27.61
CA GLU A 412 -6.14 -3.13 -26.41
C GLU A 412 -7.21 -4.07 -25.82
N LYS A 413 -6.79 -4.93 -24.88
CA LYS A 413 -7.64 -5.95 -24.29
C LYS A 413 -8.01 -5.53 -22.88
N THR A 414 -9.16 -4.88 -22.76
CA THR A 414 -9.82 -4.71 -21.47
C THR A 414 -10.26 -6.10 -20.97
N TRP A 415 -9.75 -6.51 -19.81
CA TRP A 415 -10.21 -7.72 -19.15
C TRP A 415 -11.48 -7.42 -18.38
N VAL A 416 -12.48 -8.29 -18.49
CA VAL A 416 -13.74 -8.22 -17.74
C VAL A 416 -13.80 -9.43 -16.82
N TYR A 417 -13.98 -9.18 -15.53
CA TYR A 417 -14.09 -10.22 -14.51
C TYR A 417 -15.55 -10.66 -14.35
N ALA A 418 -15.78 -11.79 -13.67
CA ALA A 418 -17.10 -12.40 -13.54
C ALA A 418 -18.15 -11.48 -12.88
N ASN A 419 -17.70 -10.55 -12.05
CA ASN A 419 -18.55 -9.56 -11.38
C ASN A 419 -18.67 -8.23 -12.15
N GLY A 420 -18.17 -8.17 -13.39
CA GLY A 420 -18.27 -7.01 -14.28
C GLY A 420 -17.21 -5.93 -14.05
N LEU A 421 -16.28 -6.11 -13.10
CA LEU A 421 -15.11 -5.25 -12.97
C LEU A 421 -14.20 -5.39 -14.17
N THR A 422 -13.44 -4.33 -14.46
CA THR A 422 -12.51 -4.30 -15.58
C THR A 422 -11.11 -3.87 -15.21
N ALA A 423 -10.12 -4.32 -15.98
CA ALA A 423 -8.75 -3.81 -15.90
C ALA A 423 -8.16 -3.70 -17.31
N ASN A 424 -7.29 -2.73 -17.52
CA ASN A 424 -6.59 -2.52 -18.78
C ASN A 424 -5.17 -2.01 -18.49
N ILE A 425 -4.19 -2.86 -18.78
CA ILE A 425 -2.76 -2.60 -18.53
C ILE A 425 -2.20 -1.61 -19.55
N SER A 426 -2.79 -1.49 -20.74
CA SER A 426 -2.35 -0.49 -21.72
C SER A 426 -2.70 0.92 -21.25
N THR A 427 -3.97 1.14 -20.87
CA THR A 427 -4.41 2.45 -20.35
C THR A 427 -3.96 2.69 -18.92
N GLY A 428 -3.69 1.62 -18.16
CA GLY A 428 -3.36 1.67 -16.74
C GLY A 428 -4.57 1.85 -15.83
N LYS A 429 -5.80 1.71 -16.35
CA LYS A 429 -7.02 1.83 -15.53
C LYS A 429 -7.47 0.47 -15.02
N TYR A 430 -7.98 0.43 -13.79
CA TYR A 430 -8.63 -0.74 -13.22
C TYR A 430 -9.80 -0.35 -12.33
N GLU A 431 -10.75 -1.26 -12.19
CA GLU A 431 -11.92 -1.12 -11.33
C GLU A 431 -11.76 -1.96 -10.06
N PHE A 432 -12.18 -1.42 -8.93
CA PHE A 432 -12.09 -2.10 -7.64
C PHE A 432 -13.30 -1.79 -6.75
N LEU A 433 -13.53 -2.71 -5.80
CA LEU A 433 -14.51 -2.59 -4.73
C LEU A 433 -13.82 -2.30 -3.39
N ASP A 434 -14.48 -1.51 -2.55
CA ASP A 434 -14.03 -1.15 -1.20
C ASP A 434 -15.15 -1.36 -0.16
N GLY A 435 -15.60 -2.62 -0.04
CA GLY A 435 -16.74 -2.97 0.81
C GLY A 435 -18.05 -2.35 0.34
N GLU A 436 -19.12 -2.51 1.13
CA GLU A 436 -20.48 -2.09 0.75
C GLU A 436 -20.61 -0.57 0.55
N ASN A 437 -19.90 0.21 1.37
CA ASN A 437 -20.04 1.67 1.43
C ASN A 437 -18.92 2.45 0.73
N GLY A 438 -17.83 1.79 0.32
CA GLY A 438 -16.68 2.45 -0.34
C GLY A 438 -15.98 3.49 0.54
N HIS A 439 -15.96 3.28 1.86
CA HIS A 439 -15.56 4.31 2.83
C HIS A 439 -14.09 4.75 2.67
N THR A 440 -13.17 3.79 2.51
CA THR A 440 -11.74 4.06 2.33
C THR A 440 -11.50 4.83 1.04
N ALA A 441 -12.08 4.36 -0.06
CA ALA A 441 -11.97 5.02 -1.37
C ALA A 441 -12.46 6.47 -1.33
N LYS A 442 -13.61 6.72 -0.68
CA LYS A 442 -14.18 8.07 -0.49
C LYS A 442 -13.31 8.97 0.38
N LEU A 443 -12.66 8.43 1.42
CA LEU A 443 -11.72 9.19 2.25
C LEU A 443 -10.45 9.55 1.48
N LEU A 444 -9.91 8.60 0.71
CA LEU A 444 -8.68 8.77 -0.07
C LEU A 444 -8.84 9.71 -1.27
N TRP A 445 -10.07 9.91 -1.76
CA TRP A 445 -10.37 10.90 -2.79
C TRP A 445 -10.07 12.35 -2.35
N LYS A 446 -10.46 12.72 -1.12
CA LYS A 446 -10.38 14.10 -0.60
C LYS A 446 -8.98 14.74 -0.71
N PRO A 447 -7.88 14.08 -0.28
CA PRO A 447 -6.54 14.67 -0.36
C PRO A 447 -5.93 14.72 -1.77
N THR A 448 -6.57 14.17 -2.81
CA THR A 448 -6.04 14.21 -4.19
C THR A 448 -6.33 15.51 -4.96
N GLY A 449 -7.07 16.47 -4.36
CA GLY A 449 -7.27 17.80 -4.96
C GLY A 449 -8.14 17.83 -6.22
N ILE A 450 -9.02 16.83 -6.43
CA ILE A 450 -9.98 16.81 -7.54
C ILE A 450 -11.40 17.05 -6.98
N ASP A 451 -11.63 18.21 -6.36
CA ASP A 451 -12.98 18.71 -6.09
C ASP A 451 -13.26 19.87 -7.06
N ALA A 452 -13.95 19.54 -8.15
CA ALA A 452 -14.55 20.51 -9.04
C ALA A 452 -15.77 21.15 -8.36
N SER A 453 -15.58 22.38 -7.89
CA SER A 453 -16.53 23.49 -7.96
C SER A 453 -18.02 23.13 -7.90
N LYS A 454 -18.58 23.00 -6.69
CA LYS A 454 -20.01 23.30 -6.45
C LYS A 454 -20.18 23.95 -5.08
N SER A 455 -20.03 25.27 -5.04
CA SER A 455 -20.81 26.10 -4.13
C SER A 455 -21.30 27.32 -4.88
N SER A 456 -22.60 27.37 -5.08
CA SER A 456 -23.33 28.50 -5.62
C SER A 456 -23.46 29.58 -4.56
N SER A 457 -22.72 30.67 -4.73
CA SER A 457 -23.17 32.01 -4.33
C SER A 457 -22.27 33.03 -5.01
N ASN A 458 -22.89 33.99 -5.70
CA ASN A 458 -22.24 35.11 -6.36
C ASN A 458 -21.28 35.82 -5.41
N ASP A 459 -19.98 35.66 -5.66
CA ASP A 459 -18.96 36.69 -5.50
C ASP A 459 -17.74 36.24 -6.28
N PHE A 460 -17.19 37.11 -7.14
CA PHE A 460 -15.94 36.86 -7.83
C PHE A 460 -14.78 36.82 -6.82
N PRO A 461 -13.89 35.81 -6.86
CA PRO A 461 -12.53 36.00 -6.37
C PRO A 461 -11.49 35.77 -7.46
N LYS A 462 -10.49 36.64 -7.41
CA LYS A 462 -9.25 36.59 -8.15
C LYS A 462 -8.45 35.33 -7.78
N SER A 463 -7.83 34.73 -8.80
CA SER A 463 -6.64 33.85 -8.74
C SER A 463 -6.81 32.47 -8.10
N ALA A 464 -6.91 31.44 -8.94
CA ALA A 464 -6.56 30.07 -8.61
C ALA A 464 -5.08 30.00 -8.20
N ARG A 465 -4.81 29.91 -6.91
CA ARG A 465 -3.48 29.55 -6.37
C ARG A 465 -3.56 28.07 -6.02
N ALA A 466 -2.68 27.26 -6.59
CA ALA A 466 -2.50 25.88 -6.17
C ALA A 466 -2.26 25.85 -4.65
N GLU A 467 -2.91 24.91 -3.96
CA GLU A 467 -2.71 24.69 -2.52
C GLU A 467 -1.22 24.49 -2.22
N SER A 468 -0.77 25.01 -1.07
CA SER A 468 0.65 24.91 -0.69
C SER A 468 1.02 23.46 -0.38
N SER A 469 2.26 23.05 -0.67
CA SER A 469 2.75 21.69 -0.42
C SER A 469 2.63 21.25 1.05
N SER A 470 2.64 22.21 1.98
CA SER A 470 2.42 21.98 3.42
C SER A 470 0.97 21.60 3.76
N GLU A 471 -0.01 22.22 3.11
CA GLU A 471 -1.44 21.94 3.33
C GLU A 471 -1.80 20.55 2.80
N VAL A 472 -1.30 20.18 1.61
CA VAL A 472 -1.47 18.84 1.03
C VAL A 472 -0.82 17.77 1.92
N SER A 473 0.37 18.04 2.46
CA SER A 473 1.05 17.12 3.40
C SER A 473 0.25 16.91 4.69
N SER A 474 -0.37 17.97 5.22
CA SER A 474 -1.22 17.90 6.43
C SER A 474 -2.53 17.14 6.17
N GLY A 475 -3.14 17.33 4.99
CA GLY A 475 -4.35 16.63 4.57
C GLY A 475 -4.15 15.13 4.38
N VAL A 476 -3.04 14.73 3.75
CA VAL A 476 -2.68 13.31 3.57
C VAL A 476 -2.52 12.60 4.91
N GLY A 477 -1.83 13.22 5.87
CA GLY A 477 -1.66 12.66 7.22
C GLY A 477 -2.99 12.39 7.93
N ILE A 478 -3.91 13.37 7.92
CA ILE A 478 -5.24 13.23 8.52
C ILE A 478 -6.04 12.10 7.85
N THR A 479 -6.02 12.03 6.52
CA THR A 479 -6.73 10.99 5.78
C THR A 479 -6.20 9.59 6.11
N VAL A 480 -4.88 9.40 6.12
CA VAL A 480 -4.26 8.11 6.46
C VAL A 480 -4.62 7.70 7.88
N ALA A 481 -4.50 8.60 8.85
CA ALA A 481 -4.89 8.35 10.24
C ALA A 481 -6.38 7.96 10.35
N SER A 482 -7.26 8.63 9.62
CA SER A 482 -8.70 8.31 9.58
C SER A 482 -8.99 6.93 8.99
N VAL A 483 -8.30 6.55 7.90
CA VAL A 483 -8.46 5.23 7.29
C VAL A 483 -7.95 4.14 8.23
N LEU A 484 -6.76 4.31 8.80
CA LEU A 484 -6.19 3.33 9.72
C LEU A 484 -7.01 3.17 11.01
N SER A 485 -7.60 4.27 11.52
CA SER A 485 -8.51 4.22 12.67
C SER A 485 -9.79 3.43 12.43
N SER A 486 -10.16 3.17 11.17
CA SER A 486 -11.29 2.28 10.84
C SER A 486 -10.93 0.78 10.96
N VAL A 487 -9.63 0.46 11.02
CA VAL A 487 -9.14 -0.91 11.20
C VAL A 487 -9.26 -1.29 12.67
N LYS A 488 -10.01 -2.36 12.94
CA LYS A 488 -10.21 -2.86 14.29
C LYS A 488 -8.86 -3.12 14.99
N GLY A 489 -8.69 -2.52 16.17
CA GLY A 489 -7.48 -2.67 16.99
C GLY A 489 -6.44 -1.55 16.82
N PHE A 490 -6.64 -0.64 15.86
CA PHE A 490 -5.79 0.54 15.68
C PHE A 490 -6.13 1.62 16.72
N ASP A 491 -5.11 2.21 17.34
CA ASP A 491 -5.28 3.21 18.41
C ASP A 491 -4.25 4.34 18.29
N LEU A 492 -4.68 5.52 17.83
CA LEU A 492 -3.80 6.68 17.67
C LEU A 492 -3.21 7.22 18.99
N THR A 493 -3.69 6.77 20.15
CA THR A 493 -3.12 7.17 21.44
C THR A 493 -1.85 6.38 21.80
N ASN A 494 -1.57 5.30 21.07
CA ASN A 494 -0.34 4.53 21.21
C ASN A 494 0.74 5.08 20.28
N ASP A 495 1.93 5.38 20.83
CA ASP A 495 3.03 5.99 20.10
C ASP A 495 3.50 5.15 18.89
N ALA A 496 3.52 3.82 19.00
CA ALA A 496 3.91 2.95 17.89
C ALA A 496 2.91 3.00 16.72
N TYR A 497 1.61 3.09 17.02
CA TYR A 497 0.58 3.27 15.98
C TYR A 497 0.58 4.68 15.39
N ALA A 498 0.81 5.71 16.21
CA ALA A 498 0.92 7.09 15.73
C ALA A 498 2.14 7.26 14.80
N SER A 499 3.31 6.76 15.19
CA SER A 499 4.52 6.75 14.35
C SER A 499 4.28 5.99 13.05
N PHE A 500 3.69 4.80 13.13
CA PHE A 500 3.36 4.00 11.96
C PHE A 500 2.41 4.72 10.99
N ALA A 501 1.37 5.41 11.49
CA ALA A 501 0.49 6.20 10.64
C ALA A 501 1.24 7.33 9.91
N ALA A 502 2.21 7.97 10.58
CA ALA A 502 3.05 9.01 9.99
C ALA A 502 3.95 8.45 8.88
N ASP A 503 4.59 7.29 9.11
CA ASP A 503 5.43 6.62 8.09
C ASP A 503 4.61 6.19 6.88
N VAL A 504 3.40 5.64 7.10
CA VAL A 504 2.45 5.30 6.04
C VAL A 504 2.05 6.55 5.25
N ALA A 505 1.77 7.67 5.93
CA ALA A 505 1.40 8.91 5.27
C ALA A 505 2.53 9.47 4.39
N ALA A 506 3.78 9.45 4.88
CA ALA A 506 4.94 9.89 4.12
C ALA A 506 5.16 9.04 2.85
N LEU A 507 5.08 7.71 2.97
CA LEU A 507 5.21 6.80 1.83
C LEU A 507 4.03 6.92 0.86
N TYR A 508 2.80 7.04 1.38
CA TYR A 508 1.60 7.21 0.56
C TYR A 508 1.65 8.52 -0.24
N GLN A 509 2.11 9.63 0.37
CA GLN A 509 2.29 10.90 -0.33
C GLN A 509 3.31 10.78 -1.48
N ARG A 510 4.41 10.05 -1.28
CA ARG A 510 5.40 9.78 -2.34
C ARG A 510 4.75 9.04 -3.52
N LEU A 511 3.96 8.00 -3.22
CA LEU A 511 3.23 7.20 -4.22
C LEU A 511 2.13 8.00 -4.95
N LEU A 512 1.54 9.00 -4.32
CA LEU A 512 0.55 9.88 -4.95
C LEU A 512 1.17 10.96 -5.85
N SER A 513 2.40 11.40 -5.54
CA SER A 513 3.05 12.50 -6.25
C SER A 513 3.24 12.27 -7.75
N GLY A 514 3.21 11.01 -8.19
CA GLY A 514 3.46 10.60 -9.57
C GLY A 514 4.92 10.80 -10.02
N LYS A 515 5.82 11.23 -9.12
CA LYS A 515 7.25 11.44 -9.41
C LYS A 515 8.03 10.14 -9.52
N GLN A 516 7.57 9.11 -8.80
CA GLN A 516 8.16 7.77 -8.76
C GLN A 516 7.03 6.74 -8.86
N THR A 517 7.32 5.62 -9.49
CA THR A 517 6.50 4.42 -9.46
C THR A 517 6.56 3.74 -8.08
N ALA A 518 5.64 2.82 -7.82
CA ALA A 518 5.64 2.02 -6.61
C ALA A 518 6.91 1.15 -6.48
N LEU A 519 7.46 0.65 -7.59
CA LEU A 519 8.72 -0.13 -7.59
C LEU A 519 9.96 0.74 -7.36
N GLU A 520 10.00 1.95 -7.92
CA GLU A 520 11.08 2.92 -7.61
C GLU A 520 11.03 3.32 -6.14
N THR A 521 9.82 3.55 -5.61
CA THR A 521 9.61 3.83 -4.18
C THR A 521 10.09 2.66 -3.32
N LEU A 522 9.78 1.41 -3.70
CA LEU A 522 10.27 0.22 -3.02
C LEU A 522 11.79 0.14 -3.06
N SER A 523 12.39 0.38 -4.22
CA SER A 523 13.85 0.34 -4.40
C SER A 523 14.55 1.33 -3.48
N ASP A 524 13.97 2.52 -3.28
CA ASP A 524 14.48 3.50 -2.33
C ASP A 524 14.31 3.06 -0.88
N VAL A 525 13.17 2.44 -0.53
CA VAL A 525 12.97 1.85 0.81
C VAL A 525 14.01 0.77 1.07
N LEU A 526 14.21 -0.16 0.14
CA LEU A 526 15.22 -1.23 0.24
C LEU A 526 16.65 -0.70 0.33
N ARG A 527 16.97 0.40 -0.36
CA ARG A 527 18.29 1.03 -0.27
C ARG A 527 18.54 1.68 1.08
N ASN A 528 17.51 2.30 1.66
CA ASN A 528 17.66 3.20 2.80
C ASN A 528 17.14 2.62 4.13
N HIS A 529 16.56 1.42 4.16
CA HIS A 529 15.99 0.83 5.38
C HIS A 529 16.99 0.60 6.53
N ASN A 530 18.30 0.57 6.22
CA ASN A 530 19.37 0.49 7.22
C ASN A 530 19.95 1.87 7.58
N ILE A 531 19.60 2.91 6.83
CA ILE A 531 20.01 4.30 7.05
C ILE A 531 18.97 5.03 7.92
N SER A 532 17.77 4.45 8.05
CA SER A 532 16.67 4.93 8.88
C SER A 532 16.80 4.50 10.34
N GLU A 533 17.94 4.77 10.98
CA GLU A 533 17.83 5.24 12.36
C GLU A 533 17.32 6.68 12.25
N TYR A 534 16.18 6.97 12.87
CA TYR A 534 15.75 8.35 13.03
C TYR A 534 16.96 9.14 13.58
N LEU A 535 17.42 10.15 12.86
CA LEU A 535 18.41 11.10 13.39
C LEU A 535 17.68 11.85 14.52
N ALA A 536 17.73 11.28 15.71
CA ALA A 536 16.94 11.68 16.87
C ALA A 536 17.52 12.93 17.52
N THR A 537 18.77 13.26 17.19
CA THR A 537 19.51 14.39 17.74
C THR A 537 19.95 15.38 16.68
N LYS A 538 20.12 16.64 17.10
CA LYS A 538 20.64 17.71 16.25
C LYS A 538 22.06 17.37 15.74
N GLU A 539 22.84 16.66 16.56
CA GLU A 539 24.20 16.24 16.28
C GLU A 539 24.28 15.17 15.17
N GLU A 540 23.36 14.22 15.17
CA GLU A 540 23.22 13.20 14.12
C GLU A 540 22.81 13.84 12.80
N VAL A 541 21.84 14.75 12.82
CA VAL A 541 21.45 15.54 11.64
C VAL A 541 22.64 16.33 11.10
N ALA A 542 23.38 17.03 11.96
CA ALA A 542 24.54 17.81 11.54
C ALA A 542 25.66 16.93 10.95
N THR A 543 25.84 15.72 11.46
CA THR A 543 26.85 14.77 10.96
C THR A 543 26.44 14.23 9.59
N PHE A 544 25.20 13.75 9.45
CA PHE A 544 24.67 13.29 8.18
C PHE A 544 24.71 14.38 7.10
N VAL A 545 24.28 15.61 7.42
CA VAL A 545 24.33 16.74 6.48
C VAL A 545 25.77 17.01 6.03
N ARG A 546 26.75 16.98 6.95
CA ARG A 546 28.17 17.19 6.60
C ARG A 546 28.70 16.10 5.68
N GLU A 547 28.40 14.84 5.97
CA GLU A 547 28.83 13.71 5.15
C GLU A 547 28.16 13.72 3.76
N ALA A 548 26.85 14.01 3.70
CA ALA A 548 26.11 14.13 2.45
C ALA A 548 26.65 15.27 1.58
N VAL A 549 26.91 16.44 2.16
CA VAL A 549 27.52 17.58 1.44
C VAL A 549 28.94 17.24 0.97
N ALA A 550 29.73 16.53 1.78
CA ALA A 550 31.08 16.13 1.42
C ALA A 550 31.13 15.04 0.31
N GLY A 551 30.12 14.16 0.27
CA GLY A 551 30.04 13.06 -0.69
C GLY A 551 29.40 13.42 -2.03
N VAL A 552 28.68 14.54 -2.12
CA VAL A 552 28.02 14.97 -3.36
C VAL A 552 28.96 15.84 -4.20
N GLN A 553 29.08 15.51 -5.48
CA GLN A 553 29.80 16.34 -6.44
C GLN A 553 29.05 17.66 -6.67
N ILE A 554 29.60 18.76 -6.19
CA ILE A 554 29.04 20.10 -6.41
C ILE A 554 29.58 20.62 -7.75
N ILE A 555 28.67 20.88 -8.70
CA ILE A 555 28.97 21.55 -9.96
C ILE A 555 28.35 22.94 -9.89
N ASP A 556 29.19 23.95 -9.73
CA ASP A 556 28.75 25.34 -9.74
C ASP A 556 28.47 25.78 -11.20
N VAL A 557 27.19 25.90 -11.52
CA VAL A 557 26.71 26.36 -12.83
C VAL A 557 26.49 27.88 -12.88
N HIS A 558 26.69 28.61 -11.78
CA HIS A 558 26.29 30.01 -11.65
C HIS A 558 27.45 30.98 -11.44
N THR A 559 28.62 30.52 -11.00
CA THR A 559 29.79 31.40 -10.95
C THR A 559 30.53 31.39 -12.28
N HIS A 560 30.75 32.58 -12.86
CA HIS A 560 31.58 32.78 -14.07
C HIS A 560 33.09 32.51 -13.82
N LEU A 561 33.40 31.67 -12.83
CA LEU A 561 34.74 31.31 -12.38
C LEU A 561 35.31 30.19 -13.25
N PHE A 562 35.30 30.39 -14.56
CA PHE A 562 36.02 29.51 -15.47
C PHE A 562 37.54 29.70 -15.30
N PRO A 563 38.35 28.63 -15.43
CA PRO A 563 39.79 28.77 -15.38
C PRO A 563 40.32 29.57 -16.59
N PRO A 564 41.52 30.18 -16.51
CA PRO A 564 42.09 30.98 -17.60
C PRO A 564 42.14 30.27 -18.97
N SER A 565 42.18 28.94 -18.98
CA SER A 565 42.14 28.13 -20.21
C SER A 565 40.86 28.29 -21.04
N HIS A 566 39.77 28.78 -20.44
CA HIS A 566 38.48 28.98 -21.12
C HIS A 566 38.35 30.37 -21.78
N GLY A 567 39.43 31.16 -21.78
CA GLY A 567 39.54 32.40 -22.52
C GLY A 567 38.40 33.38 -22.19
N LYS A 568 37.58 33.71 -23.19
CA LYS A 568 36.49 34.71 -23.06
C LYS A 568 35.38 34.32 -22.08
N LEU A 569 35.30 33.05 -21.66
CA LEU A 569 34.33 32.61 -20.67
C LEU A 569 34.77 32.94 -19.24
N MET A 570 36.07 33.11 -18.99
CA MET A 570 36.57 33.62 -17.71
C MET A 570 36.39 35.14 -17.68
N LEU A 571 35.39 35.60 -16.92
CA LEU A 571 35.16 37.03 -16.70
C LEU A 571 35.96 37.47 -15.47
N TRP A 572 36.85 38.45 -15.64
CA TRP A 572 37.69 38.98 -14.57
C TRP A 572 38.04 40.45 -14.79
N GLY A 573 38.48 41.11 -13.73
CA GLY A 573 38.84 42.53 -13.75
C GLY A 573 37.70 43.46 -13.37
N VAL A 574 38.04 44.74 -13.11
CA VAL A 574 37.12 45.72 -12.53
C VAL A 574 35.90 46.01 -13.41
N ASN A 575 36.07 45.99 -14.74
CA ASN A 575 34.98 46.24 -15.67
C ASN A 575 33.92 45.12 -15.60
N GLU A 576 34.35 43.85 -15.60
CA GLU A 576 33.43 42.71 -15.48
C GLU A 576 32.71 42.69 -14.13
N LEU A 577 33.41 43.07 -13.05
CA LEU A 577 32.85 43.18 -11.72
C LEU A 577 31.78 44.29 -11.63
N LEU A 578 32.05 45.46 -12.22
CA LEU A 578 31.11 46.59 -12.23
C LEU A 578 29.94 46.39 -13.20
N THR A 579 30.14 45.68 -14.30
CA THR A 579 29.06 45.32 -15.23
C THR A 579 28.37 44.00 -14.87
N TYR A 580 28.51 43.53 -13.63
CA TYR A 580 27.78 42.37 -13.16
C TYR A 580 26.26 42.63 -13.20
N HIS A 581 25.47 41.61 -13.55
CA HIS A 581 24.07 41.81 -13.92
C HIS A 581 23.20 42.44 -12.81
N TYR A 582 23.53 42.24 -11.52
CA TYR A 582 22.84 42.94 -10.43
C TYR A 582 23.13 44.46 -10.42
N LEU A 583 24.36 44.88 -10.71
CA LEU A 583 24.72 46.30 -10.79
C LEU A 583 24.19 46.95 -12.07
N VAL A 584 24.19 46.23 -13.19
CA VAL A 584 23.56 46.69 -14.43
C VAL A 584 22.05 46.88 -14.23
N ALA A 585 21.38 45.91 -13.62
CA ALA A 585 19.95 46.00 -13.32
C ALA A 585 19.64 47.16 -12.38
N GLU A 586 20.41 47.33 -11.31
CA GLU A 586 20.23 48.44 -10.38
C GLU A 586 20.52 49.80 -11.03
N PHE A 587 21.54 49.89 -11.87
CA PHE A 587 21.85 51.10 -12.62
C PHE A 587 20.69 51.47 -13.56
N LEU A 588 20.20 50.53 -14.38
CA LEU A 588 19.10 50.77 -15.32
C LEU A 588 17.77 51.08 -14.62
N GLN A 589 17.57 50.59 -13.39
CA GLN A 589 16.40 50.95 -12.58
C GLN A 589 16.48 52.35 -11.99
N THR A 590 17.68 52.91 -11.81
CA THR A 590 17.87 54.15 -11.05
C THR A 590 18.49 55.30 -11.83
N ALA A 591 19.09 55.04 -12.98
CA ALA A 591 19.62 56.04 -13.90
C ALA A 591 18.58 56.40 -14.96
N ASN A 592 18.58 57.65 -15.42
CA ASN A 592 17.78 58.07 -16.57
C ASN A 592 18.49 57.69 -17.89
N MET A 593 18.66 56.39 -18.13
CA MET A 593 19.33 55.83 -19.31
C MET A 593 18.52 54.66 -19.87
N GLN A 594 18.33 54.63 -21.19
CA GLN A 594 17.65 53.50 -21.85
C GLN A 594 18.60 52.32 -22.01
N VAL A 595 18.05 51.10 -21.97
CA VAL A 595 18.84 49.84 -22.00
C VAL A 595 19.63 49.72 -23.30
N GLU A 596 19.04 50.11 -24.43
CA GLU A 596 19.65 50.08 -25.75
C GLU A 596 20.84 51.05 -25.85
N GLU A 597 20.71 52.22 -25.23
CA GLU A 597 21.79 53.20 -25.16
C GLU A 597 22.95 52.66 -24.32
N PHE A 598 22.65 52.13 -23.13
CA PHE A 598 23.65 51.54 -22.23
C PHE A 598 24.42 50.39 -22.91
N ASN A 599 23.70 49.49 -23.59
CA ASN A 599 24.27 48.34 -24.29
C ASN A 599 25.12 48.73 -25.51
N SER A 600 24.96 49.94 -26.05
CA SER A 600 25.78 50.45 -27.16
C SER A 600 27.19 50.89 -26.73
N TYR A 601 27.40 51.13 -25.44
CA TYR A 601 28.69 51.56 -24.90
C TYR A 601 29.68 50.42 -24.74
N SER A 602 30.97 50.74 -24.81
CA SER A 602 32.02 49.79 -24.44
C SER A 602 31.87 49.38 -22.97
N LYS A 603 32.31 48.16 -22.64
CA LYS A 603 32.20 47.64 -21.26
C LYS A 603 32.91 48.52 -20.23
N GLU A 604 34.03 49.14 -20.60
CA GLU A 604 34.72 50.13 -19.77
C GLU A 604 33.86 51.38 -19.50
N LYS A 605 33.18 51.90 -20.54
CA LYS A 605 32.28 53.04 -20.37
C LYS A 605 31.05 52.66 -19.55
N GLN A 606 30.50 51.46 -19.73
CA GLN A 606 29.42 50.93 -18.89
C GLN A 606 29.84 50.85 -17.42
N ALA A 607 31.01 50.25 -17.14
CA ALA A 607 31.56 50.16 -15.80
C ALA A 607 31.76 51.54 -15.16
N GLY A 608 32.29 52.50 -15.92
CA GLY A 608 32.46 53.89 -15.46
C GLY A 608 31.13 54.58 -15.14
N LEU A 609 30.10 54.39 -15.96
CA LEU A 609 28.76 54.91 -15.71
C LEU A 609 28.12 54.29 -14.46
N ILE A 610 28.26 52.97 -14.28
CA ILE A 610 27.76 52.27 -13.10
C ILE A 610 28.49 52.75 -11.85
N TRP A 611 29.83 52.86 -11.91
CA TRP A 611 30.62 53.36 -10.79
C TRP A 611 30.18 54.78 -10.41
N GLN A 612 30.12 55.68 -11.39
CA GLN A 612 29.72 57.06 -11.16
C GLN A 612 28.32 57.12 -10.56
N HIS A 613 27.34 56.41 -11.13
CA HIS A 613 25.95 56.54 -10.69
C HIS A 613 25.64 55.79 -9.38
N LEU A 614 26.05 54.53 -9.24
CA LEU A 614 25.70 53.68 -8.09
C LEU A 614 26.65 53.81 -6.91
N PHE A 615 27.91 54.19 -7.16
CA PHE A 615 28.90 54.34 -6.10
C PHE A 615 29.10 55.81 -5.77
N VAL A 616 29.24 56.72 -6.75
CA VAL A 616 29.56 58.15 -6.48
C VAL A 616 28.32 59.03 -6.27
N ASP A 617 27.35 58.95 -7.17
CA ASP A 617 26.21 59.89 -7.19
C ASP A 617 25.08 59.47 -6.24
N ARG A 618 25.07 58.20 -5.82
CA ARG A 618 23.97 57.59 -5.06
C ARG A 618 24.45 57.00 -3.73
N SER A 619 23.68 57.29 -2.67
CA SER A 619 23.84 56.74 -1.31
C SER A 619 22.47 56.47 -0.69
N PRO A 620 22.31 55.43 0.17
CA PRO A 620 23.36 54.50 0.63
C PRO A 620 23.81 53.52 -0.45
N VAL A 621 25.01 52.95 -0.25
CA VAL A 621 25.57 51.90 -1.11
C VAL A 621 24.73 50.63 -0.94
N SER A 622 24.27 50.05 -2.06
CA SER A 622 23.42 48.86 -2.04
C SER A 622 24.18 47.58 -1.69
N GLU A 623 23.45 46.51 -1.38
CA GLU A 623 24.04 45.18 -1.17
C GLU A 623 24.81 44.68 -2.41
N ALA A 624 24.31 44.97 -3.61
CA ALA A 624 24.99 44.63 -4.86
C ALA A 624 26.34 45.37 -4.99
N CYS A 625 26.42 46.61 -4.52
CA CYS A 625 27.65 47.40 -4.51
C CYS A 625 28.66 46.93 -3.45
N ARG A 626 28.22 46.32 -2.33
CA ARG A 626 29.11 45.84 -1.26
C ARG A 626 30.10 44.77 -1.74
N GLY A 627 29.69 43.89 -2.64
CA GLY A 627 30.58 42.87 -3.20
C GLY A 627 31.80 43.48 -3.91
N VAL A 628 31.59 44.58 -4.63
CA VAL A 628 32.66 45.30 -5.33
C VAL A 628 33.62 45.95 -4.33
N LEU A 629 33.09 46.68 -3.34
CA LEU A 629 33.91 47.34 -2.32
C LEU A 629 34.72 46.32 -1.49
N THR A 630 34.11 45.19 -1.16
CA THR A 630 34.80 44.09 -0.45
C THR A 630 35.94 43.51 -1.30
N THR A 631 35.72 43.35 -2.60
CA THR A 631 36.76 42.87 -3.53
C THR A 631 37.93 43.85 -3.61
N LEU A 632 37.66 45.16 -3.70
CA LEU A 632 38.71 46.20 -3.69
C LEU A 632 39.50 46.19 -2.38
N HIS A 633 38.83 46.03 -1.24
CA HIS A 633 39.46 45.93 0.07
C HIS A 633 40.42 44.73 0.17
N LEU A 634 39.95 43.53 -0.21
CA LEU A 634 40.76 42.32 -0.16
C LEU A 634 41.99 42.37 -1.09
N LEU A 635 41.90 43.14 -2.17
CA LEU A 635 43.03 43.39 -3.09
C LEU A 635 43.99 44.49 -2.61
N GLY A 636 43.75 45.09 -1.42
CA GLY A 636 44.56 46.18 -0.88
C GLY A 636 44.39 47.51 -1.61
N LEU A 637 43.32 47.67 -2.38
CA LEU A 637 43.00 48.88 -3.15
C LEU A 637 42.10 49.85 -2.39
N ASP A 638 42.13 49.77 -1.06
CA ASP A 638 41.33 50.57 -0.13
C ASP A 638 41.46 52.07 -0.35
N ASP A 639 42.63 52.57 -0.76
CA ASP A 639 42.86 54.00 -0.97
C ASP A 639 41.90 54.61 -2.00
N LEU A 640 41.39 53.79 -2.92
CA LEU A 640 40.38 54.16 -3.90
C LEU A 640 38.97 54.36 -3.28
N ALA A 641 38.71 53.79 -2.09
CA ALA A 641 37.44 53.84 -1.35
C ALA A 641 37.54 54.51 0.04
N ARG A 642 38.74 54.70 0.60
CA ARG A 642 39.02 55.20 1.97
C ARG A 642 38.51 56.61 2.23
N HIS A 643 38.36 57.42 1.19
CA HIS A 643 37.97 58.83 1.33
C HIS A 643 36.50 59.07 1.77
N TRP A 644 35.73 58.00 2.02
CA TRP A 644 34.27 58.08 2.08
C TRP A 644 33.66 57.83 3.47
N LEU A 645 34.34 57.10 4.36
CA LEU A 645 33.71 56.53 5.57
C LEU A 645 34.28 57.05 6.91
N GLY A 646 35.37 57.83 6.90
CA GLY A 646 36.11 58.14 8.12
C GLY A 646 36.79 56.89 8.72
N ASP A 647 37.52 57.07 9.82
CA ASP A 647 38.17 55.97 10.54
C ASP A 647 37.92 56.10 12.06
N PRO A 648 37.09 55.21 12.65
CA PRO A 648 36.75 55.23 14.06
C PRO A 648 37.91 54.87 14.99
N ALA A 649 38.87 54.06 14.53
CA ALA A 649 40.02 53.64 15.33
C ALA A 649 40.98 54.81 15.58
N THR A 650 41.00 55.77 14.66
CA THR A 650 41.81 56.99 14.74
C THR A 650 40.99 58.25 15.05
N ASN A 651 39.69 58.10 15.28
CA ASN A 651 38.75 59.19 15.54
C ASN A 651 38.65 60.21 14.38
N THR A 652 38.92 59.75 13.16
CA THR A 652 38.89 60.56 11.95
C THR A 652 37.45 60.61 11.42
N PRO A 653 36.77 61.78 11.43
CA PRO A 653 35.42 61.88 10.89
C PRO A 653 35.45 61.78 9.35
N PRO A 654 34.33 61.38 8.71
CA PRO A 654 34.18 61.51 7.27
C PRO A 654 34.44 62.97 6.83
N PRO A 655 35.07 63.22 5.66
CA PRO A 655 35.34 64.57 5.20
C PRO A 655 34.07 65.45 5.15
N ALA A 656 34.18 66.74 5.44
CA ALA A 656 33.00 67.63 5.49
C ALA A 656 32.21 67.66 4.17
N TRP A 657 32.88 67.46 3.02
CA TRP A 657 32.23 67.36 1.71
C TRP A 657 31.37 66.08 1.58
N SER A 658 31.72 64.99 2.27
CA SER A 658 30.97 63.73 2.29
C SER A 658 29.53 63.96 2.73
N ARG A 659 29.31 64.82 3.73
CA ARG A 659 27.97 65.13 4.27
C ARG A 659 27.13 66.03 3.37
N LYS A 660 27.74 66.63 2.34
CA LYS A 660 27.01 67.40 1.32
C LYS A 660 26.35 66.48 0.29
N TYR A 661 26.90 65.28 0.08
CA TYR A 661 26.48 64.34 -0.98
C TYR A 661 25.92 63.01 -0.45
N PHE A 662 26.23 62.62 0.79
CA PHE A 662 25.82 61.35 1.39
C PHE A 662 25.05 61.54 2.70
N ARG A 663 23.96 60.78 2.88
CA ARG A 663 23.20 60.69 4.14
C ARG A 663 23.69 59.48 4.93
N SER A 664 24.28 59.70 6.10
CA SER A 664 24.87 58.65 6.93
C SER A 664 23.80 57.79 7.60
N ALA A 665 23.98 56.47 7.58
CA ALA A 665 23.14 55.51 8.29
C ALA A 665 23.99 54.68 9.25
N LEU A 666 23.48 54.37 10.44
CA LEU A 666 24.13 53.42 11.34
C LEU A 666 23.41 52.07 11.31
N ARG A 667 24.10 51.03 10.87
CA ARG A 667 23.56 49.67 10.79
C ARG A 667 23.53 49.03 12.18
N VAL A 668 22.39 48.45 12.57
CA VAL A 668 22.18 47.90 13.92
C VAL A 668 21.77 46.42 13.95
N ASP A 669 21.70 45.74 12.81
CA ASP A 669 21.25 44.33 12.69
C ASP A 669 21.94 43.39 13.68
N GLN A 670 23.27 43.43 13.76
CA GLN A 670 24.02 42.51 14.63
C GLN A 670 23.71 42.73 16.11
N ILE A 671 23.47 43.99 16.49
CA ILE A 671 23.07 44.37 17.85
C ILE A 671 21.65 43.85 18.14
N LEU A 672 20.73 43.97 17.16
CA LEU A 672 19.35 43.49 17.30
C LEU A 672 19.25 41.96 17.31
N LEU A 673 20.14 41.27 16.58
CA LEU A 673 20.24 39.80 16.53
C LEU A 673 20.95 39.20 17.75
N GLY A 674 21.61 40.03 18.56
CA GLY A 674 22.41 39.56 19.70
C GLY A 674 23.65 38.77 19.29
N ASP A 675 24.23 39.05 18.11
CA ASP A 675 25.41 38.34 17.59
C ASP A 675 26.70 38.82 18.28
N TRP A 676 26.99 38.21 19.44
CA TRP A 676 28.19 38.49 20.22
C TRP A 676 29.49 38.14 19.50
N ALA A 677 29.48 37.18 18.57
CA ALA A 677 30.68 36.80 17.83
C ALA A 677 31.14 37.93 16.89
N SER A 678 30.18 38.64 16.29
CA SER A 678 30.46 39.81 15.45
C SER A 678 30.74 41.08 16.27
N ILE A 679 30.05 41.28 17.39
CA ILE A 679 30.16 42.50 18.21
C ILE A 679 31.43 42.51 19.09
N GLY A 680 31.81 41.35 19.64
CA GLY A 680 32.91 41.19 20.59
C GLY A 680 34.25 41.80 20.12
N PRO A 681 34.75 41.49 18.91
CA PRO A 681 35.99 42.06 18.40
C PRO A 681 35.97 43.60 18.34
N THR A 682 34.81 44.19 18.05
CA THR A 682 34.67 45.66 17.99
C THR A 682 34.72 46.26 19.40
N LEU A 683 34.10 45.61 20.40
CA LEU A 683 34.21 46.02 21.80
C LEU A 683 35.67 45.98 22.28
N ASP A 684 36.43 44.96 21.88
CA ASP A 684 37.85 44.82 22.23
C ASP A 684 38.69 45.98 21.67
N VAL A 685 38.46 46.36 20.41
CA VAL A 685 39.12 47.52 19.77
C VAL A 685 38.90 48.80 20.59
N PHE A 686 37.70 49.00 21.10
CA PHE A 686 37.36 50.17 21.91
C PHE A 686 37.62 50.00 23.41
N LYS A 687 38.16 48.85 23.84
CA LYS A 687 38.38 48.47 25.24
C LYS A 687 37.11 48.59 26.08
N LEU A 688 35.98 48.19 25.51
CA LEU A 688 34.67 48.20 26.15
C LEU A 688 34.33 46.81 26.70
N PRO A 689 33.59 46.72 27.82
CA PRO A 689 33.22 45.43 28.40
C PRO A 689 32.23 44.68 27.48
N HIS A 690 32.34 43.34 27.42
CA HIS A 690 31.41 42.46 26.71
C HIS A 690 30.08 42.33 27.46
N THR A 691 29.38 43.46 27.58
CA THR A 691 28.12 43.62 28.30
C THR A 691 27.21 44.53 27.49
N LEU A 692 25.91 44.50 27.77
CA LEU A 692 24.95 45.43 27.13
C LEU A 692 25.32 46.90 27.38
N ALA A 693 25.92 47.21 28.52
CA ALA A 693 26.44 48.55 28.80
C ALA A 693 27.59 48.93 27.86
N GLY A 694 28.52 48.00 27.58
CA GLY A 694 29.60 48.21 26.61
C GLY A 694 29.09 48.35 25.18
N VAL A 695 28.09 47.55 24.77
CA VAL A 695 27.44 47.68 23.46
C VAL A 695 26.74 49.03 23.32
N ARG A 696 26.07 49.50 24.38
CA ARG A 696 25.46 50.83 24.40
C ARG A 696 26.49 51.94 24.23
N THR A 697 27.58 51.91 25.01
CA THR A 697 28.67 52.90 24.88
C THR A 697 29.33 52.86 23.51
N LEU A 698 29.46 51.67 22.91
CA LEU A 698 29.93 51.51 21.55
C LEU A 698 29.00 52.21 20.56
N LEU A 699 27.69 51.98 20.65
CA LEU A 699 26.68 52.59 19.78
C LEU A 699 26.65 54.12 19.93
N GLU A 700 26.69 54.63 21.15
CA GLU A 700 26.75 56.08 21.45
C GLU A 700 28.00 56.72 20.81
N LYS A 701 29.17 56.08 20.91
CA LYS A 701 30.40 56.52 20.23
C LYS A 701 30.22 56.63 18.72
N TRP A 702 29.62 55.61 18.10
CA TRP A 702 29.40 55.59 16.65
C TRP A 702 28.39 56.65 16.20
N ILE A 703 27.37 56.92 17.01
CA ILE A 703 26.41 58.01 16.77
C ILE A 703 27.14 59.36 16.80
N ASP A 704 28.02 59.59 17.77
CA ASP A 704 28.78 60.85 17.88
C ASP A 704 29.75 61.06 16.72
N ILE A 705 30.44 60.00 16.29
CA ILE A 705 31.41 60.03 15.19
C ILE A 705 30.69 60.23 13.84
N MET A 706 29.70 59.38 13.57
CA MET A 706 29.05 59.31 12.25
C MET A 706 27.97 60.38 12.07
N LYS A 707 27.34 60.81 13.17
CA LYS A 707 26.12 61.65 13.17
C LYS A 707 25.10 61.13 12.15
N PRO A 708 24.61 59.87 12.31
CA PRO A 708 23.73 59.26 11.33
C PRO A 708 22.39 59.99 11.24
N GLU A 709 21.86 60.12 10.02
CA GLU A 709 20.50 60.64 9.79
C GLU A 709 19.43 59.59 10.11
N TYR A 710 19.76 58.30 9.99
CA TYR A 710 18.84 57.18 10.30
C TYR A 710 19.60 55.94 10.78
N PHE A 711 18.91 55.07 11.52
CA PHE A 711 19.38 53.71 11.77
C PHE A 711 18.90 52.79 10.65
N MET A 712 19.72 51.82 10.26
CA MET A 712 19.39 50.82 9.26
C MET A 712 19.34 49.43 9.92
N SER A 713 18.26 48.69 9.65
CA SER A 713 18.12 47.26 9.93
C SER A 713 17.47 46.62 8.72
N SER A 714 17.98 45.47 8.30
CA SER A 714 17.49 44.63 7.20
C SER A 714 16.66 43.45 7.68
#